data_AF-A0A0G4FJY2-F1
#
_entry.id   AF-A0A0G4FJY2-F1
#
_cell.length_a   1.000
_cell.length_b   1.000
_cell.length_c   1.000
_cell.angle_alpha   90.00
_cell.angle_beta   90.00
_cell.angle_gamma   90.00
#
_symmetry.space_group_name_H-M   'P 1'
#
loop_
_entity.id
_entity.type
_entity.pdbx_description
1 polymer ?
#
loop_
_entity_poly.entity_id
_entity_poly.type
_entity_poly.pdbx_seq_one_letter_code
_entity_poly.pdbx_strand_id
1 'polypeptide(L)'
;MIPTPAIRKGLLSHFPPTHIGLRSRASRLFTPVCFLLRRPAAPTVSRLWVLGYSSAVPKPSTFHQGAGSGYAGPLSMRSDVRPISVTASPPKDSLSGKRTTTIHPAIPSGSLNVAKRKNLSLRQLREIERLAVSRLRHCLQASDGFEGLEEPPLPLHPFAQADLAVRPTGCTEDLWLPVQVKSTSRQLCTRVRAGGRPSPLWYFQNVCGYGGMPVVCIFVPQGSPSALTERAWLFPGERFNRLKRPGWLGITHGGKYDTTENRCSLTLDRQDDSHVGDRLLVIWKQAHSCQSLYKLQDLQTLQTQLSPTHLAEWTMTQKCRWLFDRVHGGMQIRDAPCPTLPHDIELRLSTWTRSEWVRLQLKSAYAVQKSRNGLGHVSTKKKLLRGSVPYNERDFDFLLVSPPQNETGAAIDRSSSLPGNEQEDRWRFFYLIPTRELVREGIVSSPKNAQKGLQTITLDFSTKAAEQCRGRPSRLHRWKIDTFDLPLAGKQIAEVLSFERGREAGSVPFTKENRQLLEASMPSTVAKHSSSIPASGQIRKLTTIPSQGQIPSNTQTVEKRSHHSWEIERTAVSLLRASLRAAEGFRGLEEPSVPLPPFARADLAVRPVGCSEDLWLPVQARKRLTPQVLPTYLRALTPNRCRENKQI
;
A
#
# COMPACT_ATOMS: atom_id res chain seq x y z
N MET A 1 -37.98 52.13 15.25
CA MET A 1 -38.49 51.74 16.59
C MET A 1 -38.15 50.29 16.83
N ILE A 2 -37.74 49.97 18.07
CA ILE A 2 -37.26 48.69 18.62
C ILE A 2 -35.76 48.37 18.33
N PRO A 3 -34.94 48.04 19.37
CA PRO A 3 -33.51 48.32 19.39
C PRO A 3 -32.60 47.08 19.43
N THR A 4 -31.32 47.32 19.11
CA THR A 4 -30.15 46.44 19.25
C THR A 4 -29.78 46.19 20.72
N PRO A 5 -29.37 44.97 21.14
CA PRO A 5 -28.75 44.77 22.44
C PRO A 5 -27.22 44.77 22.37
N ALA A 6 -26.65 45.25 23.47
CA ALA A 6 -25.30 45.71 23.65
C ALA A 6 -24.29 44.62 24.04
N ILE A 7 -23.04 44.99 23.77
CA ILE A 7 -21.77 44.41 24.20
C ILE A 7 -21.67 44.39 25.73
N ARG A 8 -21.31 43.24 26.32
CA ARG A 8 -20.80 43.16 27.70
C ARG A 8 -19.34 42.73 27.71
N LYS A 9 -18.49 43.62 28.23
CA LYS A 9 -17.13 43.37 28.71
C LYS A 9 -17.21 42.72 30.10
N GLY A 10 -16.35 41.74 30.36
CA GLY A 10 -16.01 41.23 31.71
C GLY A 10 -14.68 40.49 31.61
N LEU A 11 -13.57 41.15 31.94
CA LEU A 11 -12.88 41.19 33.24
C LEU A 11 -11.94 39.99 33.45
N LEU A 12 -10.65 40.34 33.47
CA LEU A 12 -9.49 39.54 33.84
C LEU A 12 -9.55 39.14 35.32
N SER A 13 -9.17 37.90 35.63
CA SER A 13 -8.74 37.52 36.98
C SER A 13 -7.56 36.56 36.89
N HIS A 14 -6.47 36.98 37.54
CA HIS A 14 -5.22 36.26 37.77
C HIS A 14 -5.40 34.93 38.50
N PHE A 15 -4.63 33.91 38.11
CA PHE A 15 -4.34 32.74 38.95
C PHE A 15 -2.83 32.73 39.29
N PRO A 16 -2.45 32.58 40.57
CA PRO A 16 -1.06 32.40 40.98
C PRO A 16 -0.63 30.92 40.91
N PRO A 17 0.69 30.61 40.80
CA PRO A 17 1.18 29.25 40.87
C PRO A 17 1.54 28.88 42.31
N THR A 18 0.91 27.85 42.87
CA THR A 18 1.38 27.22 44.11
C THR A 18 2.21 25.98 43.80
N HIS A 19 3.52 26.11 44.01
CA HIS A 19 4.42 25.00 44.28
C HIS A 19 4.09 24.39 45.65
N ILE A 20 3.74 23.11 45.69
CA ILE A 20 3.85 22.30 46.92
C ILE A 20 4.53 20.99 46.54
N GLY A 21 5.77 20.84 46.98
CA GLY A 21 6.47 19.56 47.01
C GLY A 21 6.07 18.79 48.25
N LEU A 22 5.72 17.52 48.07
CA LEU A 22 5.66 16.55 49.16
C LEU A 22 6.35 15.25 48.71
N ARG A 23 7.52 15.00 49.29
CA ARG A 23 8.13 13.68 49.39
C ARG A 23 7.25 12.81 50.30
N SER A 24 6.88 11.61 49.85
CA SER A 24 6.66 10.50 50.78
C SER A 24 7.17 9.19 50.19
N ARG A 25 8.19 8.62 50.84
CA ARG A 25 8.52 7.19 50.79
C ARG A 25 7.34 6.40 51.36
N ALA A 26 6.88 5.37 50.64
CA ALA A 26 6.29 4.19 51.26
C ALA A 26 6.35 3.01 50.28
N SER A 27 7.36 2.18 50.49
CA SER A 27 7.39 0.76 50.12
C SER A 27 6.20 0.02 50.72
N ARG A 28 5.43 -0.72 49.91
CA ARG A 28 4.69 -1.92 50.34
C ARG A 28 4.40 -2.81 49.13
N LEU A 29 4.84 -4.05 49.29
CA LEU A 29 4.59 -5.21 48.43
C LEU A 29 3.09 -5.49 48.38
N PHE A 30 2.54 -5.67 47.18
CA PHE A 30 1.22 -6.29 46.98
C PHE A 30 1.42 -7.66 46.32
N THR A 31 1.24 -8.69 47.14
CA THR A 31 0.98 -10.07 46.73
C THR A 31 -0.42 -10.15 46.10
N PRO A 32 -0.60 -10.78 44.93
CA PRO A 32 -1.93 -11.07 44.42
C PRO A 32 -2.53 -12.27 45.16
N VAL A 33 -3.64 -12.03 45.85
CA VAL A 33 -4.52 -13.06 46.42
C VAL A 33 -5.31 -13.69 45.26
N CYS A 34 -5.04 -14.96 44.97
CA CYS A 34 -5.80 -15.76 44.02
C CYS A 34 -7.14 -16.20 44.64
N PHE A 35 -8.26 -15.77 44.06
CA PHE A 35 -9.57 -16.39 44.29
C PHE A 35 -9.70 -17.64 43.41
N LEU A 36 -9.62 -18.81 44.05
CA LEU A 36 -9.97 -20.10 43.47
C LEU A 36 -11.50 -20.28 43.52
N LEU A 37 -12.19 -20.11 42.40
CA LEU A 37 -13.54 -20.62 42.22
C LEU A 37 -13.49 -21.98 41.52
N ARG A 38 -14.00 -22.97 42.25
CA ARG A 38 -13.97 -24.41 42.00
C ARG A 38 -15.17 -24.81 41.13
N ARG A 39 -14.94 -25.39 39.94
CA ARG A 39 -15.91 -26.24 39.23
C ARG A 39 -15.19 -27.30 38.36
N PRO A 40 -15.87 -28.42 38.02
CA PRO A 40 -15.30 -29.75 38.12
C PRO A 40 -14.63 -30.28 36.84
N ALA A 41 -13.85 -31.33 37.07
CA ALA A 41 -12.92 -31.99 36.17
C ALA A 41 -13.56 -32.82 35.05
N ALA A 42 -12.93 -32.78 33.87
CA ALA A 42 -12.79 -33.89 32.91
C ALA A 42 -11.54 -33.65 32.04
N PRO A 43 -10.88 -34.70 31.51
CA PRO A 43 -9.42 -34.77 31.47
C PRO A 43 -8.77 -34.14 30.24
N THR A 44 -7.69 -33.42 30.50
CA THR A 44 -6.76 -32.82 29.53
C THR A 44 -5.77 -33.86 29.00
N VAL A 45 -5.70 -34.03 27.68
CA VAL A 45 -4.47 -34.47 26.99
C VAL A 45 -3.77 -33.20 26.51
N SER A 46 -2.86 -32.67 27.33
CA SER A 46 -2.03 -31.52 26.99
C SER A 46 -0.87 -31.97 26.10
N ARG A 47 -0.97 -31.72 24.78
CA ARG A 47 0.20 -31.74 23.89
C ARG A 47 0.85 -30.36 23.92
N LEU A 48 2.04 -30.31 24.49
CA LEU A 48 2.98 -29.20 24.45
C LEU A 48 3.39 -28.93 22.98
N TRP A 49 3.01 -27.77 22.43
CA TRP A 49 3.52 -27.33 21.14
C TRP A 49 4.76 -26.46 21.36
N VAL A 50 5.92 -27.05 21.10
CA VAL A 50 7.18 -26.32 20.94
C VAL A 50 7.15 -25.62 19.59
N LEU A 51 7.18 -24.28 19.59
CA LEU A 51 7.37 -23.44 18.41
C LEU A 51 8.80 -23.63 17.88
N GLY A 52 8.97 -24.55 16.93
CA GLY A 52 10.22 -24.74 16.20
C GLY A 52 10.50 -23.54 15.28
N TYR A 53 11.52 -22.76 15.62
CA TYR A 53 12.13 -21.78 14.73
C TYR A 53 12.86 -22.52 13.59
N SER A 54 12.41 -22.31 12.34
CA SER A 54 13.13 -22.77 11.15
C SER A 54 14.28 -21.81 10.86
N SER A 55 15.47 -22.17 11.35
CA SER A 55 16.73 -21.56 10.92
C SER A 55 17.10 -22.12 9.55
N ALA A 56 17.28 -21.25 8.57
CA ALA A 56 17.81 -21.62 7.26
C ALA A 56 19.31 -21.91 7.39
N VAL A 57 19.65 -23.19 7.57
CA VAL A 57 21.03 -23.68 7.46
C VAL A 57 21.45 -23.69 5.98
N PRO A 58 22.67 -23.23 5.64
CA PRO A 58 23.16 -23.24 4.26
C PRO A 58 23.37 -24.67 3.76
N LYS A 59 23.01 -24.91 2.49
CA LYS A 59 23.34 -26.15 1.76
C LYS A 59 24.86 -26.36 1.72
N PRO A 60 25.39 -27.53 2.12
CA PRO A 60 26.76 -27.90 1.80
C PRO A 60 26.85 -28.39 0.35
N SER A 61 27.96 -28.02 -0.28
CA SER A 61 28.42 -28.42 -1.60
C SER A 61 28.67 -29.92 -1.70
N THR A 62 28.18 -30.53 -2.78
CA THR A 62 28.50 -31.90 -3.21
C THR A 62 29.97 -32.02 -3.60
N PHE A 63 30.71 -32.88 -2.92
CA PHE A 63 31.98 -33.45 -3.36
C PHE A 63 31.87 -34.97 -3.39
N HIS A 64 32.41 -35.58 -4.45
CA HIS A 64 32.44 -37.01 -4.71
C HIS A 64 33.53 -37.73 -3.90
N GLN A 65 33.19 -38.93 -3.39
CA GLN A 65 33.97 -40.15 -3.11
C GLN A 65 33.15 -40.92 -2.05
N GLY A 66 32.95 -42.22 -2.02
CA GLY A 66 33.56 -43.38 -2.68
C GLY A 66 33.44 -44.52 -1.67
N ALA A 67 32.87 -45.66 -2.09
CA ALA A 67 32.95 -47.01 -1.51
C ALA A 67 32.65 -47.27 -0.01
N GLY A 68 31.88 -48.34 0.24
CA GLY A 68 32.26 -49.31 1.27
C GLY A 68 31.20 -49.72 2.29
N SER A 69 30.79 -50.99 2.16
CA SER A 69 30.41 -51.92 3.24
C SER A 69 29.07 -51.73 3.96
N GLY A 70 28.36 -52.86 4.09
CA GLY A 70 27.05 -52.97 4.70
C GLY A 70 27.07 -53.37 6.17
N TYR A 71 25.88 -53.61 6.72
CA TYR A 71 25.58 -54.61 7.74
C TYR A 71 24.04 -54.73 7.89
N ALA A 72 23.63 -55.88 8.44
CA ALA A 72 22.32 -56.52 8.42
C ALA A 72 21.15 -55.79 9.14
N GLY A 73 19.92 -56.27 8.86
CA GLY A 73 18.59 -55.78 9.32
C GLY A 73 18.24 -56.10 10.79
N PRO A 74 17.00 -56.51 11.17
CA PRO A 74 15.74 -56.69 10.41
C PRO A 74 14.46 -56.16 11.14
N LEU A 75 13.27 -56.62 10.66
CA LEU A 75 11.89 -56.62 11.24
C LEU A 75 11.02 -55.40 10.86
N SER A 76 10.07 -55.49 9.92
CA SER A 76 8.90 -56.37 9.74
C SER A 76 7.82 -56.20 10.81
N MET A 77 6.79 -55.40 10.49
CA MET A 77 5.40 -55.73 10.82
C MET A 77 4.46 -55.12 9.76
N ARG A 78 3.84 -56.00 8.98
CA ARG A 78 2.65 -55.76 8.17
C ARG A 78 1.43 -55.66 9.10
N SER A 79 0.51 -54.77 8.77
CA SER A 79 -0.91 -54.97 9.10
C SER A 79 -1.75 -54.60 7.88
N ASP A 80 -2.32 -55.65 7.29
CA ASP A 80 -3.28 -55.60 6.20
C ASP A 80 -4.65 -55.16 6.74
N VAL A 81 -5.26 -54.17 6.10
CA VAL A 81 -6.70 -53.87 6.26
C VAL A 81 -7.33 -53.89 4.88
N ARG A 82 -8.19 -54.90 4.64
CA ARG A 82 -9.03 -55.04 3.44
C ARG A 82 -10.19 -54.05 3.48
N PRO A 83 -10.62 -53.48 2.34
CA PRO A 83 -11.87 -52.73 2.26
C PRO A 83 -13.06 -53.64 1.92
N ILE A 84 -14.17 -53.43 2.64
CA ILE A 84 -15.48 -54.02 2.36
C ILE A 84 -16.14 -53.22 1.23
N SER A 85 -16.44 -53.90 0.13
CA SER A 85 -17.22 -53.39 -0.99
C SER A 85 -18.70 -53.72 -0.79
N VAL A 86 -19.55 -52.69 -0.65
CA VAL A 86 -21.01 -52.82 -0.67
C VAL A 86 -21.51 -52.40 -2.06
N THR A 87 -21.93 -53.39 -2.84
CA THR A 87 -22.69 -53.23 -4.08
C THR A 87 -24.18 -53.29 -3.77
N ALA A 88 -24.92 -52.22 -4.06
CA ALA A 88 -26.37 -52.23 -4.13
C ALA A 88 -26.82 -51.57 -5.45
N SER A 89 -27.40 -52.38 -6.33
CA SER A 89 -28.03 -51.97 -7.58
C SER A 89 -29.44 -51.44 -7.32
N PRO A 90 -29.93 -50.41 -8.04
CA PRO A 90 -31.32 -49.98 -7.95
C PRO A 90 -32.23 -50.74 -8.95
N PRO A 91 -33.55 -50.83 -8.67
CA PRO A 91 -34.49 -51.47 -9.57
C PRO A 91 -34.84 -50.56 -10.76
N LYS A 92 -35.06 -51.22 -11.90
CA LYS A 92 -35.59 -50.63 -13.14
C LYS A 92 -37.11 -50.65 -13.07
N ASP A 93 -37.73 -49.48 -13.14
CA ASP A 93 -39.13 -49.37 -13.57
C ASP A 93 -39.21 -48.51 -14.83
N SER A 94 -39.78 -49.14 -15.86
CA SER A 94 -40.01 -48.65 -17.20
C SER A 94 -41.42 -48.10 -17.31
N LEU A 95 -41.55 -46.79 -17.54
CA LEU A 95 -42.78 -46.18 -18.06
C LEU A 95 -42.44 -45.34 -19.29
N SER A 96 -42.95 -45.81 -20.44
CA SER A 96 -42.81 -45.21 -21.75
C SER A 96 -43.76 -44.01 -21.90
N GLY A 97 -43.21 -42.79 -21.90
CA GLY A 97 -43.90 -41.58 -22.31
C GLY A 97 -43.32 -41.05 -23.62
N LYS A 98 -44.12 -41.07 -24.71
CA LYS A 98 -43.81 -40.44 -26.00
C LYS A 98 -43.49 -38.95 -25.80
N ARG A 99 -42.27 -38.53 -26.12
CA ARG A 99 -41.86 -37.12 -26.18
C ARG A 99 -41.86 -36.66 -27.64
N THR A 100 -42.70 -35.67 -27.92
CA THR A 100 -42.74 -34.90 -29.17
C THR A 100 -41.48 -34.04 -29.27
N THR A 101 -40.62 -34.36 -30.23
CA THR A 101 -39.34 -33.68 -30.47
C THR A 101 -39.60 -32.33 -31.14
N THR A 102 -39.55 -31.25 -30.36
CA THR A 102 -39.52 -29.89 -30.93
C THR A 102 -38.08 -29.59 -31.37
N ILE A 103 -37.88 -29.48 -32.68
CA ILE A 103 -36.59 -29.17 -33.31
C ILE A 103 -36.26 -27.70 -33.01
N HIS A 104 -35.32 -27.44 -32.10
CA HIS A 104 -34.73 -26.11 -31.95
C HIS A 104 -33.64 -25.90 -33.00
N PRO A 105 -33.57 -24.71 -33.63
CA PRO A 105 -32.55 -24.41 -34.63
C PRO A 105 -31.15 -24.47 -34.01
N ALA A 106 -30.23 -25.12 -34.73
CA ALA A 106 -28.84 -25.27 -34.35
C ALA A 106 -28.18 -23.90 -34.19
N ILE A 107 -27.80 -23.55 -32.97
CA ILE A 107 -26.98 -22.38 -32.67
C ILE A 107 -25.62 -22.60 -33.37
N PRO A 108 -25.16 -21.66 -34.22
CA PRO A 108 -23.92 -21.82 -34.95
C PRO A 108 -22.76 -21.99 -33.96
N SER A 109 -22.05 -23.10 -34.09
CA SER A 109 -20.85 -23.47 -33.37
C SER A 109 -19.68 -22.57 -33.79
N GLY A 110 -19.79 -21.28 -33.43
CA GLY A 110 -18.71 -20.31 -33.57
C GLY A 110 -17.49 -20.80 -32.82
N SER A 111 -16.40 -21.02 -33.56
CA SER A 111 -15.07 -21.32 -33.02
C SER A 111 -14.73 -20.29 -31.94
N LEU A 112 -14.85 -20.69 -30.67
CA LEU A 112 -14.39 -19.92 -29.52
C LEU A 112 -12.87 -19.86 -29.61
N ASN A 113 -12.37 -18.87 -30.36
CA ASN A 113 -10.98 -18.48 -30.36
C ASN A 113 -10.55 -18.35 -28.89
N VAL A 114 -9.67 -19.26 -28.45
CA VAL A 114 -9.08 -19.24 -27.12
C VAL A 114 -8.15 -18.04 -27.09
N ALA A 115 -8.72 -16.85 -26.86
CA ALA A 115 -8.00 -15.61 -26.79
C ALA A 115 -6.85 -15.80 -25.78
N LYS A 116 -5.61 -15.62 -26.26
CA LYS A 116 -4.42 -15.73 -25.43
C LYS A 116 -4.61 -14.86 -24.20
N ARG A 117 -4.63 -15.50 -23.02
CA ARG A 117 -4.89 -14.87 -21.74
C ARG A 117 -3.87 -13.75 -21.51
N LYS A 118 -4.29 -12.50 -21.63
CA LYS A 118 -3.45 -11.35 -21.26
C LYS A 118 -3.32 -11.34 -19.75
N ASN A 119 -2.11 -11.52 -19.24
CA ASN A 119 -1.86 -11.36 -17.80
C ASN A 119 -2.13 -9.90 -17.43
N LEU A 120 -2.94 -9.68 -16.39
CA LEU A 120 -3.18 -8.35 -15.85
C LEU A 120 -1.87 -7.79 -15.28
N SER A 121 -1.61 -6.51 -15.55
CA SER A 121 -0.52 -5.79 -14.90
C SER A 121 -0.81 -5.61 -13.40
N LEU A 122 0.24 -5.41 -12.59
CA LEU A 122 0.07 -5.12 -11.15
C LEU A 122 -0.83 -3.91 -10.91
N ARG A 123 -0.72 -2.88 -11.76
CA ARG A 123 -1.57 -1.69 -11.70
C ARG A 123 -3.05 -2.04 -11.88
N GLN A 124 -3.38 -2.87 -12.86
CA GLN A 124 -4.76 -3.30 -13.10
C GLN A 124 -5.29 -4.15 -11.94
N LEU A 125 -4.48 -5.04 -11.38
CA LEU A 125 -4.87 -5.84 -10.21
C LEU A 125 -5.23 -4.94 -9.02
N ARG A 126 -4.42 -3.92 -8.75
CA ARG A 126 -4.72 -2.96 -7.67
C ARG A 126 -5.91 -2.05 -7.96
N GLU A 127 -6.14 -1.71 -9.23
CA GLU A 127 -7.33 -0.95 -9.61
C GLU A 127 -8.60 -1.76 -9.34
N ILE A 128 -8.60 -3.06 -9.66
CA ILE A 128 -9.68 -3.99 -9.34
C ILE A 128 -9.89 -4.08 -7.82
N GLU A 129 -8.80 -4.20 -7.06
CA GLU A 129 -8.84 -4.23 -5.59
C GLU A 129 -9.41 -2.94 -5.00
N ARG A 130 -8.93 -1.78 -5.45
CA ARG A 130 -9.45 -0.48 -5.03
C ARG A 130 -10.93 -0.31 -5.35
N LEU A 131 -11.36 -0.77 -6.54
CA LEU A 131 -12.77 -0.74 -6.92
C LEU A 131 -13.60 -1.67 -6.03
N ALA A 132 -13.14 -2.90 -5.77
CA ALA A 132 -13.82 -3.85 -4.89
C ALA A 132 -13.98 -3.29 -3.47
N VAL A 133 -12.91 -2.73 -2.90
CA VAL A 133 -12.95 -2.08 -1.57
C VAL A 133 -13.90 -0.88 -1.59
N SER A 134 -13.82 -0.01 -2.61
CA SER A 134 -14.72 1.14 -2.74
C SER A 134 -16.19 0.73 -2.88
N ARG A 135 -16.49 -0.38 -3.57
CA ARG A 135 -17.84 -0.93 -3.64
C ARG A 135 -18.31 -1.37 -2.26
N LEU A 136 -17.49 -2.16 -1.57
CA LEU A 136 -17.81 -2.65 -0.24
C LEU A 136 -18.07 -1.47 0.72
N ARG A 137 -17.20 -0.44 0.73
CA ARG A 137 -17.40 0.78 1.54
C ARG A 137 -18.75 1.44 1.31
N HIS A 138 -19.18 1.55 0.06
CA HIS A 138 -20.48 2.14 -0.26
C HIS A 138 -21.64 1.31 0.31
N CYS A 139 -21.55 -0.02 0.23
CA CYS A 139 -22.54 -0.93 0.81
C CYS A 139 -22.59 -0.88 2.34
N LEU A 140 -21.50 -0.47 3.00
CA LEU A 140 -21.42 -0.42 4.45
C LEU A 140 -22.06 0.85 5.03
N GLN A 141 -22.40 1.85 4.20
CA GLN A 141 -23.06 3.07 4.66
C GLN A 141 -24.46 2.79 5.19
N ALA A 142 -24.89 3.54 6.20
CA ALA A 142 -26.27 3.49 6.70
C ALA A 142 -27.25 3.81 5.56
N SER A 143 -28.36 3.09 5.54
CA SER A 143 -29.41 3.18 4.52
C SER A 143 -30.74 2.67 5.07
N ASP A 144 -31.82 2.79 4.30
CA ASP A 144 -33.14 2.31 4.71
C ASP A 144 -33.09 0.80 4.99
N GLY A 145 -33.27 0.42 6.26
CA GLY A 145 -33.23 -0.97 6.71
C GLY A 145 -31.84 -1.51 7.11
N PHE A 146 -30.78 -0.70 7.05
CA PHE A 146 -29.45 -1.09 7.52
C PHE A 146 -28.78 0.04 8.33
N GLU A 147 -28.47 -0.26 9.60
CA GLU A 147 -27.87 0.71 10.54
C GLU A 147 -26.48 1.23 10.14
N GLY A 148 -25.84 0.57 9.18
CA GLY A 148 -24.51 0.92 8.70
C GLY A 148 -23.39 0.32 9.55
N LEU A 149 -22.21 0.29 8.94
CA LEU A 149 -20.94 0.00 9.56
C LEU A 149 -19.99 1.16 9.24
N GLU A 150 -19.26 1.63 10.24
CA GLU A 150 -18.26 2.68 10.08
C GLU A 150 -16.84 2.09 10.02
N GLU A 151 -15.94 2.83 9.35
CA GLU A 151 -14.49 2.57 9.31
C GLU A 151 -13.74 3.52 10.26
N PRO A 152 -12.51 3.19 10.67
CA PRO A 152 -11.69 4.13 11.42
C PRO A 152 -11.45 5.41 10.61
N PRO A 153 -11.35 6.59 11.25
CA PRO A 153 -11.14 7.87 10.55
C PRO A 153 -9.87 7.89 9.69
N LEU A 154 -8.85 7.13 10.12
CA LEU A 154 -7.65 6.88 9.37
C LEU A 154 -7.71 5.48 8.76
N PRO A 155 -7.56 5.33 7.43
CA PRO A 155 -7.58 4.02 6.80
C PRO A 155 -6.43 3.15 7.32
N LEU A 156 -6.64 1.84 7.33
CA LEU A 156 -5.58 0.88 7.63
C LEU A 156 -4.42 1.04 6.65
N HIS A 157 -3.23 0.68 7.11
CA HIS A 157 -2.05 0.71 6.25
C HIS A 157 -2.25 -0.22 5.03
N PRO A 158 -1.80 0.14 3.81
CA PRO A 158 -1.92 -0.71 2.63
C PRO A 158 -1.24 -2.09 2.70
N PHE A 159 -0.49 -2.35 3.78
CA PHE A 159 0.17 -3.63 4.03
C PHE A 159 -0.30 -4.30 5.33
N ALA A 160 -1.32 -3.73 5.98
CA ALA A 160 -1.98 -4.37 7.10
C ALA A 160 -2.53 -5.72 6.65
N GLN A 161 -2.63 -6.64 7.60
CA GLN A 161 -3.20 -7.94 7.30
C GLN A 161 -4.68 -7.85 6.89
N ALA A 162 -5.43 -6.85 7.36
CA ALA A 162 -6.79 -6.58 6.92
C ALA A 162 -6.81 -5.41 5.92
N ASP A 163 -7.73 -5.44 4.95
CA ASP A 163 -7.91 -4.33 4.01
C ASP A 163 -8.89 -3.28 4.57
N LEU A 164 -9.78 -3.69 5.47
CA LEU A 164 -10.81 -2.88 6.11
C LEU A 164 -10.91 -3.25 7.60
N ALA A 165 -11.40 -2.30 8.38
CA ALA A 165 -11.78 -2.48 9.79
C ALA A 165 -13.15 -1.85 9.96
N VAL A 166 -14.13 -2.60 10.46
CA VAL A 166 -15.52 -2.13 10.54
C VAL A 166 -16.10 -2.35 11.94
N ARG A 167 -17.00 -1.47 12.36
CA ARG A 167 -17.83 -1.64 13.57
C ARG A 167 -19.21 -1.00 13.35
N PRO A 168 -20.23 -1.31 14.18
CA PRO A 168 -21.54 -0.65 14.09
C PRO A 168 -21.41 0.87 14.15
N THR A 169 -22.17 1.58 13.31
CA THR A 169 -22.20 3.04 13.31
C THR A 169 -22.51 3.58 14.71
N GLY A 170 -21.70 4.52 15.21
CA GLY A 170 -21.88 5.12 16.53
C GLY A 170 -21.38 4.27 17.71
N CYS A 171 -20.77 3.11 17.46
CA CYS A 171 -20.10 2.34 18.50
C CYS A 171 -18.90 3.13 19.06
N THR A 172 -18.84 3.32 20.38
CA THR A 172 -17.75 4.07 21.03
C THR A 172 -16.56 3.21 21.43
N GLU A 173 -16.72 1.88 21.44
CA GLU A 173 -15.68 0.93 21.82
C GLU A 173 -14.61 0.84 20.72
N ASP A 174 -13.33 0.81 21.10
CA ASP A 174 -12.22 0.57 20.17
C ASP A 174 -12.10 -0.93 19.82
N LEU A 175 -13.18 -1.49 19.28
CA LEU A 175 -13.31 -2.88 18.89
C LEU A 175 -13.77 -2.99 17.44
N TRP A 176 -12.79 -3.24 16.58
CA TRP A 176 -12.99 -3.31 15.14
C TRP A 176 -12.99 -4.75 14.67
N LEU A 177 -13.90 -5.08 13.76
CA LEU A 177 -13.87 -6.32 13.00
C LEU A 177 -12.92 -6.14 11.80
N PRO A 178 -11.74 -6.78 11.80
CA PRO A 178 -10.88 -6.82 10.63
C PRO A 178 -11.52 -7.59 9.48
N VAL A 179 -11.53 -7.03 8.28
CA VAL A 179 -12.08 -7.66 7.08
C VAL A 179 -11.00 -7.72 6.00
N GLN A 180 -10.77 -8.93 5.47
CA GLN A 180 -9.94 -9.10 4.28
C GLN A 180 -10.81 -9.08 3.03
N VAL A 181 -10.44 -8.29 2.04
CA VAL A 181 -11.06 -8.27 0.72
C VAL A 181 -10.17 -9.00 -0.27
N LYS A 182 -10.79 -9.79 -1.16
CA LYS A 182 -10.13 -10.45 -2.29
C LYS A 182 -10.91 -10.12 -3.52
N SER A 183 -10.23 -9.65 -4.56
CA SER A 183 -10.90 -9.17 -5.75
C SER A 183 -10.42 -9.88 -7.00
N THR A 184 -11.29 -9.96 -8.00
CA THR A 184 -10.94 -10.45 -9.33
C THR A 184 -11.84 -9.81 -10.37
N SER A 185 -11.29 -9.49 -11.54
CA SER A 185 -12.11 -9.18 -12.73
C SER A 185 -12.17 -10.34 -13.70
N ARG A 186 -11.52 -11.46 -13.35
CA ARG A 186 -11.33 -12.57 -14.25
C ARG A 186 -12.41 -13.61 -14.03
N GLN A 187 -13.26 -13.75 -15.04
CA GLN A 187 -14.21 -14.85 -15.18
C GLN A 187 -13.69 -15.79 -16.26
N LEU A 188 -13.56 -17.08 -15.93
CA LEU A 188 -13.25 -18.13 -16.90
C LEU A 188 -14.47 -19.02 -17.08
N CYS A 189 -14.74 -19.46 -18.31
CA CYS A 189 -15.72 -20.51 -18.53
C CYS A 189 -15.01 -21.86 -18.44
N THR A 190 -15.41 -22.70 -17.48
CA THR A 190 -14.93 -24.08 -17.40
C THR A 190 -15.91 -25.00 -18.13
N ARG A 191 -15.39 -25.82 -19.04
CA ARG A 191 -16.14 -26.96 -19.56
C ARG A 191 -16.12 -28.02 -18.47
N VAL A 192 -17.22 -28.15 -17.74
CA VAL A 192 -17.44 -29.33 -16.91
C VAL A 192 -17.50 -30.53 -17.87
N ARG A 193 -16.98 -31.69 -17.44
CA ARG A 193 -16.83 -32.98 -18.17
C ARG A 193 -17.75 -33.17 -19.39
N ALA A 194 -17.25 -33.83 -20.44
CA ALA A 194 -17.92 -34.10 -21.72
C ALA A 194 -19.46 -34.12 -21.62
N GLY A 195 -20.11 -33.01 -22.05
CA GLY A 195 -21.57 -32.83 -22.01
C GLY A 195 -22.08 -31.72 -21.08
N GLY A 196 -21.27 -31.18 -20.16
CA GLY A 196 -21.69 -30.11 -19.26
C GLY A 196 -21.79 -28.72 -19.91
N ARG A 197 -22.82 -27.94 -19.55
CA ARG A 197 -22.88 -26.51 -19.91
C ARG A 197 -21.67 -25.77 -19.30
N PRO A 198 -20.99 -24.89 -20.05
CA PRO A 198 -19.86 -24.13 -19.52
C PRO A 198 -20.31 -23.30 -18.32
N SER A 199 -19.62 -23.47 -17.19
CA SER A 199 -19.95 -22.76 -15.95
C SER A 199 -18.88 -21.71 -15.67
N PRO A 200 -19.28 -20.47 -15.35
CA PRO A 200 -18.37 -19.43 -14.91
C PRO A 200 -17.54 -19.85 -13.70
N LEU A 201 -16.27 -19.42 -13.68
CA LEU A 201 -15.30 -19.66 -12.63
C LEU A 201 -14.52 -18.39 -12.35
N TRP A 202 -14.54 -17.97 -11.08
CA TRP A 202 -13.80 -16.82 -10.57
C TRP A 202 -12.61 -17.29 -9.74
N TYR A 203 -11.44 -16.68 -9.95
CA TYR A 203 -10.22 -17.03 -9.25
C TYR A 203 -9.76 -15.90 -8.34
N PHE A 204 -9.55 -16.23 -7.08
CA PHE A 204 -9.01 -15.37 -6.03
C PHE A 204 -7.67 -15.91 -5.54
N GLN A 205 -6.71 -15.02 -5.35
CA GLN A 205 -5.35 -15.34 -4.90
C GLN A 205 -5.16 -14.92 -3.45
N ASN A 206 -4.15 -15.48 -2.80
CA ASN A 206 -3.71 -15.09 -1.47
C ASN A 206 -4.83 -15.17 -0.42
N VAL A 207 -5.70 -16.20 -0.47
CA VAL A 207 -6.87 -16.34 0.43
C VAL A 207 -6.52 -17.00 1.78
N CYS A 208 -5.29 -17.47 1.97
CA CYS A 208 -4.86 -18.20 3.16
C CYS A 208 -4.25 -17.27 4.22
N GLY A 209 -4.40 -17.60 5.51
CA GLY A 209 -3.75 -16.92 6.61
C GLY A 209 -4.60 -15.86 7.32
N TYR A 210 -5.93 -15.89 7.14
CA TYR A 210 -6.86 -14.93 7.73
C TYR A 210 -7.72 -15.54 8.84
N GLY A 211 -7.18 -16.50 9.61
CA GLY A 211 -7.89 -17.03 10.77
C GLY A 211 -8.23 -15.92 11.76
N GLY A 212 -9.47 -15.91 12.26
CA GLY A 212 -10.06 -14.88 13.10
C GLY A 212 -10.68 -13.71 12.32
N MET A 213 -10.65 -13.73 10.98
CA MET A 213 -11.14 -12.64 10.13
C MET A 213 -12.14 -13.14 9.07
N PRO A 214 -13.21 -12.39 8.75
CA PRO A 214 -13.97 -12.60 7.53
C PRO A 214 -13.15 -12.28 6.27
N VAL A 215 -13.35 -13.09 5.22
CA VAL A 215 -12.78 -12.89 3.88
C VAL A 215 -13.92 -12.64 2.88
N VAL A 216 -13.98 -11.43 2.33
CA VAL A 216 -14.93 -11.02 1.30
C VAL A 216 -14.30 -11.17 -0.07
N CYS A 217 -14.80 -12.10 -0.89
CA CYS A 217 -14.38 -12.28 -2.27
C CYS A 217 -15.32 -11.51 -3.20
N ILE A 218 -14.83 -10.57 -3.99
CA ILE A 218 -15.62 -9.70 -4.88
C ILE A 218 -15.18 -9.87 -6.34
N PHE A 219 -16.12 -10.23 -7.20
CA PHE A 219 -15.94 -10.18 -8.65
C PHE A 219 -16.35 -8.80 -9.17
N VAL A 220 -15.38 -8.06 -9.74
CA VAL A 220 -15.58 -6.74 -10.34
C VAL A 220 -15.45 -6.87 -11.86
N PRO A 221 -16.56 -6.89 -12.62
CA PRO A 221 -16.51 -7.06 -14.07
C PRO A 221 -15.79 -5.87 -14.72
N GLN A 222 -14.88 -6.16 -15.65
CA GLN A 222 -14.25 -5.15 -16.50
C GLN A 222 -15.02 -5.06 -17.82
N GLY A 223 -15.47 -3.85 -18.18
CA GLY A 223 -16.14 -3.59 -19.47
C GLY A 223 -17.48 -2.89 -19.33
N SER A 224 -18.29 -2.96 -20.39
CA SER A 224 -19.62 -2.33 -20.42
C SER A 224 -20.49 -2.88 -19.28
N PRO A 225 -21.14 -2.01 -18.48
CA PRO A 225 -21.93 -2.39 -17.30
C PRO A 225 -23.11 -3.32 -17.59
N SER A 226 -23.46 -3.54 -18.86
CA SER A 226 -24.65 -4.27 -19.29
C SER A 226 -24.51 -5.79 -19.38
N ALA A 227 -23.31 -6.37 -19.32
CA ALA A 227 -23.13 -7.81 -19.62
C ALA A 227 -22.92 -8.72 -18.40
N LEU A 228 -22.39 -8.20 -17.29
CA LEU A 228 -22.01 -9.02 -16.14
C LEU A 228 -22.35 -8.31 -14.84
N THR A 229 -23.04 -9.03 -13.96
CA THR A 229 -23.41 -8.56 -12.64
C THR A 229 -22.25 -8.76 -11.66
N GLU A 230 -21.97 -7.73 -10.85
CA GLU A 230 -21.07 -7.83 -9.69
C GLU A 230 -21.55 -8.95 -8.74
N ARG A 231 -20.59 -9.69 -8.16
CA ARG A 231 -20.87 -10.80 -7.23
C ARG A 231 -19.94 -10.73 -6.03
N ALA A 232 -20.46 -11.10 -4.87
CA ALA A 232 -19.67 -11.16 -3.65
C ALA A 232 -19.95 -12.47 -2.90
N TRP A 233 -18.93 -12.92 -2.18
CA TRP A 233 -19.00 -14.04 -1.25
C TRP A 233 -18.31 -13.68 0.05
N LEU A 234 -18.84 -14.18 1.16
CA LEU A 234 -18.28 -13.99 2.49
C LEU A 234 -17.92 -15.36 3.08
N PHE A 235 -16.68 -15.50 3.53
CA PHE A 235 -16.16 -16.73 4.12
C PHE A 235 -15.49 -16.48 5.47
N PRO A 236 -15.54 -17.45 6.41
CA PRO A 236 -14.63 -17.45 7.55
C PRO A 236 -13.20 -17.72 7.06
N GLY A 237 -12.23 -16.91 7.47
CA GLY A 237 -10.86 -17.01 6.97
C GLY A 237 -10.14 -18.31 7.35
N GLU A 238 -10.52 -18.96 8.44
CA GLU A 238 -10.00 -20.27 8.86
C GLU A 238 -10.25 -21.36 7.81
N ARG A 239 -11.32 -21.21 7.02
CA ARG A 239 -11.69 -22.15 5.94
C ARG A 239 -10.55 -22.35 4.94
N PHE A 240 -9.64 -21.38 4.83
CA PHE A 240 -8.55 -21.39 3.86
C PHE A 240 -7.17 -21.69 4.47
N ASN A 241 -7.07 -21.89 5.78
CA ASN A 241 -5.79 -22.17 6.46
C ASN A 241 -5.12 -23.49 6.01
N ARG A 242 -5.90 -24.42 5.47
CA ARG A 242 -5.40 -25.70 4.92
C ARG A 242 -4.88 -25.57 3.48
N LEU A 243 -5.10 -24.45 2.82
CA LEU A 243 -4.59 -24.23 1.47
C LEU A 243 -3.09 -23.93 1.52
N LYS A 244 -2.32 -24.55 0.61
CA LYS A 244 -0.89 -24.28 0.46
C LYS A 244 -0.68 -22.79 0.16
N ARG A 245 0.14 -22.12 0.97
CA ARG A 245 0.47 -20.70 0.78
C ARG A 245 0.97 -20.44 -0.65
N PRO A 246 0.51 -19.36 -1.31
CA PRO A 246 -0.31 -18.28 -0.74
C PRO A 246 -1.83 -18.58 -0.65
N GLY A 247 -2.30 -19.72 -1.15
CA GLY A 247 -3.71 -20.10 -1.17
C GLY A 247 -4.43 -19.56 -2.41
N TRP A 248 -5.19 -20.42 -3.08
CA TRP A 248 -5.94 -20.10 -4.29
C TRP A 248 -7.37 -20.61 -4.14
N LEU A 249 -8.35 -19.75 -4.40
CA LEU A 249 -9.77 -20.10 -4.35
C LEU A 249 -10.38 -19.94 -5.74
N GLY A 250 -10.94 -21.04 -6.26
CA GLY A 250 -11.77 -21.04 -7.45
C GLY A 250 -13.23 -21.18 -7.03
N ILE A 251 -14.07 -20.21 -7.39
CA ILE A 251 -15.52 -20.27 -7.17
C ILE A 251 -16.18 -20.54 -8.51
N THR A 252 -16.74 -21.73 -8.70
CA THR A 252 -17.54 -22.06 -9.90
C THR A 252 -19.00 -21.74 -9.62
N HIS A 253 -19.73 -21.20 -10.60
CA HIS A 253 -21.16 -20.96 -10.48
C HIS A 253 -21.92 -22.24 -10.11
N GLY A 254 -22.70 -22.19 -9.03
CA GLY A 254 -23.41 -23.34 -8.46
C GLY A 254 -22.49 -24.44 -7.91
N GLY A 255 -21.19 -24.16 -7.78
CA GLY A 255 -20.21 -25.11 -7.25
C GLY A 255 -20.10 -25.07 -5.73
N LYS A 256 -19.12 -25.81 -5.20
CA LYS A 256 -18.89 -26.01 -3.76
C LYS A 256 -18.90 -24.73 -2.91
N TYR A 257 -18.33 -23.63 -3.42
CA TYR A 257 -18.19 -22.38 -2.68
C TYR A 257 -19.27 -21.35 -3.02
N ASP A 258 -20.09 -21.62 -4.03
CA ASP A 258 -21.13 -20.72 -4.52
C ASP A 258 -22.51 -21.13 -3.98
N THR A 259 -22.63 -21.11 -2.65
CA THR A 259 -23.84 -21.49 -1.91
C THR A 259 -24.57 -20.25 -1.38
N THR A 260 -25.86 -20.36 -1.09
CA THR A 260 -26.66 -19.27 -0.47
C THR A 260 -26.04 -18.78 0.84
N GLU A 261 -25.48 -19.70 1.64
CA GLU A 261 -24.76 -19.35 2.88
C GLU A 261 -23.51 -18.51 2.63
N ASN A 262 -22.83 -18.64 1.49
CA ASN A 262 -21.59 -17.89 1.22
C ASN A 262 -21.82 -16.67 0.34
N ARG A 263 -22.85 -16.67 -0.51
CA ARG A 263 -23.20 -15.53 -1.35
C ARG A 263 -23.62 -14.34 -0.49
N CYS A 264 -23.29 -13.15 -0.97
CA CYS A 264 -23.81 -11.92 -0.43
C CYS A 264 -24.07 -10.92 -1.55
N SER A 265 -25.00 -10.01 -1.28
CA SER A 265 -25.31 -8.89 -2.15
C SER A 265 -24.51 -7.65 -1.75
N LEU A 266 -24.06 -6.90 -2.76
CA LEU A 266 -23.50 -5.55 -2.61
C LEU A 266 -24.60 -4.46 -2.76
N THR A 267 -25.86 -4.87 -2.91
CA THR A 267 -27.02 -3.97 -3.02
C THR A 267 -28.11 -4.45 -2.07
N LEU A 268 -28.82 -3.54 -1.42
CA LEU A 268 -29.91 -3.89 -0.50
C LEU A 268 -31.10 -4.54 -1.22
N ASP A 269 -31.33 -4.20 -2.49
CA ASP A 269 -32.54 -4.58 -3.24
C ASP A 269 -32.61 -6.05 -3.69
N ARG A 270 -31.67 -6.92 -3.30
CA ARG A 270 -31.68 -8.32 -3.77
C ARG A 270 -32.41 -9.24 -2.82
N GLN A 271 -33.54 -9.75 -3.30
CA GLN A 271 -34.37 -10.72 -2.56
C GLN A 271 -33.66 -12.06 -2.26
N ASP A 272 -32.70 -12.46 -3.09
CA ASP A 272 -32.13 -13.83 -3.01
C ASP A 272 -30.86 -13.97 -2.16
N ASP A 273 -30.10 -12.88 -1.94
CA ASP A 273 -28.80 -12.93 -1.29
C ASP A 273 -28.73 -11.90 -0.14
N SER A 274 -28.34 -12.36 1.05
CA SER A 274 -28.14 -11.47 2.21
C SER A 274 -27.14 -10.35 1.93
N HIS A 275 -27.45 -9.13 2.38
CA HIS A 275 -26.59 -7.97 2.22
C HIS A 275 -25.26 -8.16 2.97
N VAL A 276 -24.13 -7.80 2.34
CA VAL A 276 -22.80 -7.99 2.94
C VAL A 276 -22.64 -7.24 4.26
N GLY A 277 -23.24 -6.05 4.38
CA GLY A 277 -23.21 -5.24 5.60
C GLY A 277 -23.90 -5.94 6.76
N ASP A 278 -25.10 -6.49 6.55
CA ASP A 278 -25.87 -7.20 7.58
C ASP A 278 -25.09 -8.41 8.11
N ARG A 279 -24.44 -9.16 7.20
CA ARG A 279 -23.64 -10.31 7.59
C ARG A 279 -22.43 -9.93 8.43
N LEU A 280 -21.72 -8.87 8.03
CA LEU A 280 -20.56 -8.38 8.79
C LEU A 280 -20.99 -7.83 10.15
N LEU A 281 -22.15 -7.19 10.24
CA LEU A 281 -22.73 -6.71 11.48
C LEU A 281 -23.08 -7.86 12.44
N VAL A 282 -23.71 -8.92 11.93
CA VAL A 282 -23.98 -10.15 12.70
C VAL A 282 -22.67 -10.77 13.21
N ILE A 283 -21.65 -10.84 12.35
CA ILE A 283 -20.32 -11.34 12.74
C ILE A 283 -19.71 -10.48 13.85
N TRP A 284 -19.79 -9.15 13.74
CA TRP A 284 -19.27 -8.24 14.76
C TRP A 284 -19.98 -8.48 16.10
N LYS A 285 -21.33 -8.55 16.11
CA LYS A 285 -22.14 -8.78 17.32
C LYS A 285 -21.81 -10.13 17.98
N GLN A 286 -21.63 -11.18 17.18
CA GLN A 286 -21.22 -12.49 17.67
C GLN A 286 -19.79 -12.50 18.23
N ALA A 287 -18.85 -11.81 17.59
CA ALA A 287 -17.48 -11.66 18.08
C ALA A 287 -17.41 -10.87 19.38
N HIS A 288 -18.16 -9.76 19.47
CA HIS A 288 -18.31 -8.94 20.68
C HIS A 288 -18.84 -9.76 21.86
N SER A 289 -19.85 -10.61 21.60
CA SER A 289 -20.41 -11.53 22.60
C SER A 289 -19.57 -12.78 22.86
N CYS A 290 -18.37 -12.90 22.26
CA CYS A 290 -17.50 -14.08 22.35
C CYS A 290 -18.16 -15.40 21.89
N GLN A 291 -19.13 -15.32 20.97
CA GLN A 291 -19.89 -16.44 20.41
C GLN A 291 -19.37 -16.89 19.04
N SER A 292 -18.27 -16.31 18.54
CA SER A 292 -17.68 -16.69 17.27
C SER A 292 -16.16 -16.85 17.36
N LEU A 293 -15.57 -17.42 16.31
CA LEU A 293 -14.11 -17.54 16.17
C LEU A 293 -13.46 -16.23 15.68
N TYR A 294 -14.27 -15.26 15.24
CA TYR A 294 -13.79 -13.97 14.79
C TYR A 294 -13.25 -13.15 15.96
N LYS A 295 -12.18 -12.41 15.73
CA LYS A 295 -11.50 -11.61 16.76
C LYS A 295 -11.70 -10.14 16.47
N LEU A 296 -12.37 -9.43 17.37
CA LEU A 296 -12.33 -7.98 17.40
C LEU A 296 -10.96 -7.52 17.90
N GLN A 297 -10.50 -6.38 17.41
CA GLN A 297 -9.18 -5.85 17.73
C GLN A 297 -9.25 -4.33 17.86
N ASP A 298 -8.39 -3.78 18.69
CA ASP A 298 -8.20 -2.34 18.78
C ASP A 298 -7.52 -1.79 17.51
N LEU A 299 -7.73 -0.50 17.24
CA LEU A 299 -7.23 0.14 16.02
C LEU A 299 -5.70 0.10 15.96
N GLN A 300 -5.01 0.24 17.10
CA GLN A 300 -3.56 0.23 17.18
C GLN A 300 -2.98 -1.14 16.77
N THR A 301 -3.59 -2.24 17.23
CA THR A 301 -3.25 -3.60 16.85
C THR A 301 -3.42 -3.79 15.34
N LEU A 302 -4.53 -3.33 14.76
CA LEU A 302 -4.77 -3.43 13.31
C LEU A 302 -3.77 -2.61 12.48
N GLN A 303 -3.43 -1.41 12.94
CA GLN A 303 -2.43 -0.56 12.28
C GLN A 303 -1.01 -1.15 12.35
N THR A 304 -0.72 -1.95 13.38
CA THR A 304 0.59 -2.56 13.60
C THR A 304 0.68 -4.02 13.14
N GLN A 305 -0.39 -4.60 12.59
CA GLN A 305 -0.43 -5.92 11.93
C GLN A 305 0.27 -5.93 10.57
N LEU A 306 1.54 -5.56 10.61
CA LEU A 306 2.42 -5.45 9.47
C LEU A 306 3.47 -6.55 9.56
N SER A 307 3.95 -7.01 8.40
CA SER A 307 5.20 -7.78 8.40
C SER A 307 6.32 -6.94 9.04
N PRO A 308 7.33 -7.53 9.70
CA PRO A 308 8.41 -6.75 10.33
C PRO A 308 9.05 -5.72 9.39
N THR A 309 9.18 -6.06 8.09
CA THR A 309 9.68 -5.14 7.07
C THR A 309 8.73 -3.97 6.82
N HIS A 310 7.44 -4.23 6.66
CA HIS A 310 6.45 -3.17 6.45
C HIS A 310 6.26 -2.30 7.71
N LEU A 311 6.38 -2.88 8.91
CA LEU A 311 6.35 -2.13 10.17
C LEU A 311 7.53 -1.16 10.27
N ALA A 312 8.73 -1.60 9.87
CA ALA A 312 9.91 -0.74 9.80
C ALA A 312 9.72 0.40 8.78
N GLU A 313 9.17 0.11 7.60
CA GLU A 313 8.87 1.12 6.57
C GLU A 313 7.80 2.12 7.04
N TRP A 314 6.75 1.66 7.71
CA TRP A 314 5.72 2.53 8.29
C TRP A 314 6.28 3.41 9.41
N THR A 315 7.04 2.82 10.34
CA THR A 315 7.70 3.54 11.44
C THR A 315 8.65 4.61 10.88
N MET A 316 9.40 4.27 9.83
CA MET A 316 10.23 5.22 9.11
C MET A 316 9.39 6.35 8.53
N THR A 317 8.27 6.05 7.87
CA THR A 317 7.38 7.06 7.28
C THR A 317 6.86 8.05 8.32
N GLN A 318 6.40 7.57 9.48
CA GLN A 318 5.94 8.44 10.58
C GLN A 318 7.06 9.37 11.07
N LYS A 319 8.29 8.86 11.19
CA LYS A 319 9.43 9.66 11.63
C LYS A 319 9.89 10.66 10.58
N CYS A 320 9.80 10.30 9.30
CA CYS A 320 10.07 11.23 8.21
C CYS A 320 9.07 12.39 8.25
N ARG A 321 7.78 12.10 8.44
CA ARG A 321 6.75 13.15 8.61
C ARG A 321 7.08 14.09 9.77
N TRP A 322 7.40 13.53 10.93
CA TRP A 322 7.82 14.33 12.09
C TRP A 322 9.08 15.18 11.83
N LEU A 323 10.09 14.64 11.13
CA LEU A 323 11.29 15.38 10.73
C LEU A 323 10.94 16.53 9.78
N PHE A 324 10.01 16.28 8.87
CA PHE A 324 9.58 17.23 7.85
C PHE A 324 8.71 18.37 8.39
N ASP A 325 7.97 18.14 9.47
CA ASP A 325 7.25 19.19 10.20
C ASP A 325 8.19 20.26 10.79
N ARG A 326 9.50 19.98 10.87
CA ARG A 326 10.53 20.90 11.36
C ARG A 326 11.25 21.67 10.26
N VAL A 327 10.91 21.44 8.99
CA VAL A 327 11.53 22.14 7.86
C VAL A 327 11.08 23.60 7.84
N HIS A 328 12.05 24.53 7.89
CA HIS A 328 11.77 25.96 7.89
C HIS A 328 11.02 26.40 6.62
N GLY A 329 9.98 27.22 6.79
CA GLY A 329 9.06 27.59 5.70
C GLY A 329 8.00 26.53 5.39
N GLY A 330 7.96 25.43 6.15
CA GLY A 330 6.97 24.38 6.06
C GLY A 330 7.15 23.46 4.85
N MET A 331 6.80 22.19 5.00
CA MET A 331 6.79 21.25 3.89
C MET A 331 5.42 20.58 3.75
N GLN A 332 4.96 20.46 2.51
CA GLN A 332 3.78 19.68 2.17
C GLN A 332 4.20 18.27 1.80
N ILE A 333 3.49 17.30 2.35
CA ILE A 333 3.75 15.87 2.17
C ILE A 333 2.44 15.23 1.71
N ARG A 334 2.54 14.33 0.73
CA ARG A 334 1.44 13.41 0.40
C ARG A 334 2.00 12.04 0.09
N ASP A 335 1.18 11.02 0.32
CA ASP A 335 1.54 9.65 -0.06
C ASP A 335 1.54 9.51 -1.59
N ALA A 336 2.36 8.58 -2.09
CA ALA A 336 2.35 8.28 -3.52
C ALA A 336 0.93 7.86 -3.97
N PRO A 337 0.44 8.33 -5.12
CA PRO A 337 -0.91 8.02 -5.59
C PRO A 337 -1.22 6.53 -5.74
N CYS A 338 -0.17 5.70 -5.82
CA CYS A 338 -0.26 4.26 -5.82
C CYS A 338 1.00 3.65 -5.22
N PRO A 339 0.90 2.69 -4.27
CA PRO A 339 2.07 2.02 -3.70
C PRO A 339 2.82 1.07 -4.67
N THR A 340 2.46 1.05 -5.97
CA THR A 340 3.24 0.34 -7.02
C THR A 340 4.25 1.26 -7.66
N LEU A 341 4.09 2.57 -7.45
CA LEU A 341 5.06 3.54 -7.91
C LEU A 341 6.38 3.26 -7.20
N PRO A 342 7.50 3.55 -7.85
CA PRO A 342 8.81 3.25 -7.31
C PRO A 342 9.30 4.34 -6.34
N HIS A 343 8.36 5.03 -5.68
CA HIS A 343 8.54 6.03 -4.65
C HIS A 343 7.35 5.93 -3.68
N ASP A 344 7.55 6.34 -2.43
CA ASP A 344 6.56 6.12 -1.37
C ASP A 344 5.78 7.40 -1.03
N ILE A 345 6.45 8.55 -1.08
CA ILE A 345 5.83 9.86 -0.79
C ILE A 345 6.29 10.92 -1.80
N GLU A 346 5.54 12.02 -1.81
CA GLU A 346 5.81 13.20 -2.61
C GLU A 346 5.90 14.42 -1.69
N LEU A 347 6.90 15.27 -1.93
CA LEU A 347 7.25 16.42 -1.11
C LEU A 347 7.22 17.72 -1.92
N ARG A 348 6.90 18.82 -1.24
CA ARG A 348 7.05 20.17 -1.79
C ARG A 348 7.29 21.18 -0.67
N LEU A 349 8.30 22.04 -0.80
CA LEU A 349 8.46 23.17 0.11
C LEU A 349 7.29 24.14 -0.05
N SER A 350 6.72 24.62 1.05
CA SER A 350 5.50 25.45 0.98
C SER A 350 5.75 26.81 0.31
N THR A 351 7.00 27.26 0.30
CA THR A 351 7.45 28.47 -0.40
C THR A 351 7.48 28.31 -1.93
N TRP A 352 7.36 27.08 -2.45
CA TRP A 352 7.37 26.84 -3.89
C TRP A 352 6.01 27.16 -4.51
N THR A 353 6.00 28.21 -5.34
CA THR A 353 4.80 28.66 -6.10
C THR A 353 4.37 27.68 -7.20
N ARG A 354 5.26 26.78 -7.64
CA ARG A 354 5.01 25.80 -8.70
C ARG A 354 4.37 24.50 -8.20
N SER A 355 3.61 23.86 -9.07
CA SER A 355 2.84 22.62 -8.81
C SER A 355 3.65 21.32 -8.80
N GLU A 356 4.98 21.39 -8.91
CA GLU A 356 5.82 20.19 -9.05
C GLU A 356 6.15 19.59 -7.68
N TRP A 357 5.84 18.30 -7.57
CA TRP A 357 6.12 17.49 -6.40
C TRP A 357 7.42 16.70 -6.62
N VAL A 358 8.25 16.65 -5.59
CA VAL A 358 9.48 15.86 -5.54
C VAL A 358 9.15 14.46 -5.05
N ARG A 359 9.54 13.43 -5.80
CA ARG A 359 9.26 12.03 -5.48
C ARG A 359 10.36 11.47 -4.59
N LEU A 360 9.98 10.94 -3.43
CA LEU A 360 10.90 10.38 -2.45
C LEU A 360 10.65 8.88 -2.28
N GLN A 361 11.69 8.08 -2.48
CA GLN A 361 11.70 6.68 -2.06
C GLN A 361 12.26 6.60 -0.64
N LEU A 362 11.53 5.97 0.27
CA LEU A 362 11.93 5.69 1.63
C LEU A 362 12.55 4.29 1.70
N LYS A 363 13.63 4.15 2.48
CA LYS A 363 14.23 2.86 2.84
C LYS A 363 14.70 2.85 4.28
N SER A 364 14.37 1.78 5.01
CA SER A 364 15.08 1.45 6.24
C SER A 364 16.35 0.69 5.90
N ALA A 365 17.48 1.09 6.49
CA ALA A 365 18.62 0.20 6.54
C ALA A 365 18.29 -1.05 7.39
N TYR A 366 19.08 -2.10 7.25
CA TYR A 366 19.09 -3.23 8.18
C TYR A 366 20.51 -3.47 8.68
N ALA A 367 20.62 -3.80 9.96
CA ALA A 367 21.89 -4.16 10.59
C ALA A 367 22.31 -5.54 10.08
N VAL A 368 23.60 -5.71 9.83
CA VAL A 368 24.17 -7.03 9.62
C VAL A 368 24.82 -7.43 10.93
N GLN A 369 24.50 -8.61 11.46
CA GLN A 369 24.96 -9.10 12.77
C GLN A 369 26.49 -8.97 13.00
N LYS A 370 27.29 -8.86 11.93
CA LYS A 370 28.75 -8.72 12.00
C LYS A 370 29.27 -7.28 11.89
N SER A 371 28.42 -6.29 11.62
CA SER A 371 28.86 -4.90 11.44
C SER A 371 28.83 -4.14 12.77
N ARG A 372 29.91 -4.23 13.55
CA ARG A 372 30.08 -3.54 14.85
C ARG A 372 30.20 -2.00 14.78
N ASN A 373 30.05 -1.38 13.60
CA ASN A 373 30.48 0.00 13.35
C ASN A 373 29.39 0.94 12.83
N GLY A 374 28.11 0.73 13.17
CA GLY A 374 27.02 1.62 12.68
C GLY A 374 26.77 1.54 11.17
N LEU A 375 27.31 0.52 10.48
CA LEU A 375 27.06 0.30 9.06
C LEU A 375 25.68 -0.34 8.85
N GLY A 376 24.85 0.28 8.02
CA GLY A 376 23.54 -0.23 7.64
C GLY A 376 23.49 -0.63 6.17
N HIS A 377 22.92 -1.80 5.87
CA HIS A 377 22.67 -2.23 4.50
C HIS A 377 21.31 -1.74 4.02
N VAL A 378 21.26 -1.25 2.79
CA VAL A 378 20.06 -0.66 2.19
C VAL A 378 19.76 -1.37 0.90
N SER A 379 18.52 -1.83 0.72
CA SER A 379 18.12 -2.41 -0.55
C SER A 379 17.75 -1.32 -1.55
N THR A 380 18.42 -1.30 -2.70
CA THR A 380 18.21 -0.34 -3.80
C THR A 380 17.59 -1.03 -5.02
N LYS A 381 16.68 -1.98 -4.77
CA LYS A 381 15.95 -2.70 -5.80
C LYS A 381 14.45 -2.54 -5.63
N LYS A 382 13.72 -2.57 -6.75
CA LYS A 382 12.26 -2.64 -6.81
C LYS A 382 11.80 -4.03 -7.24
N LYS A 383 10.65 -4.46 -6.72
CA LYS A 383 10.01 -5.72 -7.14
C LYS A 383 9.27 -5.49 -8.46
N LEU A 384 9.46 -6.42 -9.40
CA LEU A 384 8.66 -6.58 -10.60
C LEU A 384 7.90 -7.91 -10.53
N LEU A 385 6.96 -8.12 -11.46
CA LEU A 385 6.23 -9.39 -11.57
C LEU A 385 7.17 -10.62 -11.68
N ARG A 386 8.35 -10.45 -12.29
CA ARG A 386 9.33 -11.51 -12.54
C ARG A 386 10.69 -11.21 -11.91
N GLY A 387 10.71 -10.89 -10.62
CA GLY A 387 11.94 -10.76 -9.84
C GLY A 387 12.16 -9.35 -9.30
N SER A 388 13.42 -9.00 -9.03
CA SER A 388 13.81 -7.69 -8.52
C SER A 388 14.88 -7.07 -9.41
N VAL A 389 14.76 -5.78 -9.67
CA VAL A 389 15.71 -5.02 -10.48
C VAL A 389 16.15 -3.78 -9.71
N PRO A 390 17.36 -3.24 -9.96
CA PRO A 390 17.75 -1.93 -9.46
C PRO A 390 16.73 -0.86 -9.85
N TYR A 391 16.62 0.19 -9.04
CA TYR A 391 15.87 1.39 -9.43
C TYR A 391 16.48 2.02 -10.68
N ASN A 392 15.69 2.78 -11.42
CA ASN A 392 16.13 3.60 -12.55
C ASN A 392 16.15 5.09 -12.18
N GLU A 393 16.91 5.87 -12.95
CA GLU A 393 17.09 7.32 -12.72
C GLU A 393 15.80 8.16 -12.78
N ARG A 394 14.68 7.57 -13.24
CA ARG A 394 13.38 8.23 -13.35
C ARG A 394 12.38 7.74 -12.32
N ASP A 395 12.75 6.81 -11.46
CA ASP A 395 11.83 6.19 -10.51
C ASP A 395 11.45 7.18 -9.40
N PHE A 396 12.45 7.87 -8.86
CA PHE A 396 12.30 8.88 -7.81
C PHE A 396 13.35 9.97 -7.99
N ASP A 397 13.18 11.08 -7.29
CA ASP A 397 14.09 12.23 -7.36
C ASP A 397 15.11 12.18 -6.21
N PHE A 398 14.71 11.62 -5.07
CA PHE A 398 15.56 11.39 -3.90
C PHE A 398 15.32 10.02 -3.26
N LEU A 399 16.37 9.49 -2.64
CA LEU A 399 16.31 8.35 -1.73
C LEU A 399 16.53 8.86 -0.31
N LEU A 400 15.54 8.71 0.57
CA LEU A 400 15.70 8.92 2.00
C LEU A 400 15.95 7.58 2.67
N VAL A 401 17.00 7.49 3.48
CA VAL A 401 17.35 6.27 4.21
C VAL A 401 17.43 6.54 5.71
N SER A 402 16.71 5.73 6.49
CA SER A 402 16.77 5.73 7.96
C SER A 402 17.77 4.68 8.47
N PRO A 403 18.25 4.81 9.73
CA PRO A 403 19.13 3.81 10.33
C PRO A 403 18.39 2.47 10.54
N PRO A 404 19.11 1.38 10.87
CA PRO A 404 18.52 0.07 11.10
C PRO A 404 17.39 -0.02 12.12
N GLN A 405 16.25 -0.59 11.69
CA GLN A 405 15.06 -0.74 12.54
C GLN A 405 14.86 -2.13 13.13
N ASN A 406 15.52 -3.12 12.55
CA ASN A 406 15.27 -4.52 12.87
C ASN A 406 16.26 -5.08 13.90
N GLU A 407 16.73 -4.26 14.84
CA GLU A 407 17.40 -4.79 16.02
C GLU A 407 16.35 -5.49 16.88
N THR A 408 16.03 -6.73 16.50
CA THR A 408 15.41 -7.69 17.40
C THR A 408 16.25 -7.66 18.68
N GLY A 409 15.65 -7.34 19.81
CA GLY A 409 16.31 -7.05 21.10
C GLY A 409 17.26 -8.12 21.66
N ALA A 410 17.56 -9.17 20.90
CA ALA A 410 18.61 -10.14 21.15
C ALA A 410 20.02 -9.64 20.81
N ALA A 411 20.18 -8.59 19.97
CA ALA A 411 21.49 -8.03 19.63
C ALA A 411 21.93 -6.86 20.52
N ILE A 412 21.01 -6.33 21.34
CA ILE A 412 21.36 -5.42 22.43
C ILE A 412 21.85 -6.31 23.56
N ASP A 413 23.10 -6.73 23.45
CA ASP A 413 23.83 -7.34 24.56
C ASP A 413 23.71 -6.36 25.73
N ARG A 414 23.05 -6.82 26.80
CA ARG A 414 22.63 -6.06 27.99
C ARG A 414 23.79 -5.52 28.83
N SER A 415 24.99 -5.38 28.26
CA SER A 415 26.21 -5.00 28.95
C SER A 415 26.52 -3.50 28.92
N SER A 416 25.83 -2.69 28.11
CA SER A 416 25.87 -1.23 28.23
C SER A 416 24.70 -0.73 29.08
N SER A 417 24.77 -0.94 30.40
CA SER A 417 23.76 -0.50 31.36
C SER A 417 23.80 1.01 31.65
N LEU A 418 24.02 1.85 30.63
CA LEU A 418 23.93 3.31 30.77
C LEU A 418 22.49 3.75 30.45
N PRO A 419 21.71 4.22 31.43
CA PRO A 419 20.28 4.51 31.29
C PRO A 419 19.97 5.83 30.54
N GLY A 420 20.82 6.25 29.59
CA GLY A 420 20.71 7.55 28.93
C GLY A 420 20.41 7.44 27.43
N ASN A 421 19.23 7.87 27.01
CA ASN A 421 18.86 8.33 25.66
C ASN A 421 19.20 7.46 24.42
N GLU A 422 19.57 6.19 24.58
CA GLU A 422 19.91 5.29 23.47
C GLU A 422 18.82 5.21 22.39
N GLN A 423 17.55 5.38 22.80
CA GLN A 423 16.41 5.36 21.87
C GLN A 423 16.33 6.61 20.99
N GLU A 424 16.78 7.78 21.46
CA GLU A 424 16.84 9.00 20.64
C GLU A 424 18.03 8.94 19.67
N ASP A 425 19.20 8.49 20.15
CA ASP A 425 20.42 8.36 19.34
C ASP A 425 20.26 7.37 18.18
N ARG A 426 19.42 6.34 18.36
CA ARG A 426 19.11 5.37 17.31
C ARG A 426 18.58 6.01 16.02
N TRP A 427 17.97 7.19 16.11
CA TRP A 427 17.33 7.88 14.98
C TRP A 427 18.04 9.14 14.55
N ARG A 428 19.27 9.33 15.04
CA ARG A 428 20.02 10.56 14.83
C ARG A 428 20.38 10.81 13.37
N PHE A 429 20.67 9.78 12.58
CA PHE A 429 21.22 9.97 11.24
C PHE A 429 20.30 9.48 10.13
N PHE A 430 19.93 10.38 9.23
CA PHE A 430 19.22 10.07 7.99
C PHE A 430 20.10 10.37 6.79
N TYR A 431 19.87 9.72 5.66
CA TYR A 431 20.52 10.09 4.39
C TYR A 431 19.48 10.56 3.39
N LEU A 432 19.59 11.81 2.91
CA LEU A 432 18.75 12.32 1.82
C LEU A 432 19.60 12.47 0.55
N ILE A 433 19.57 11.43 -0.29
CA ILE A 433 20.50 11.30 -1.42
C ILE A 433 19.76 11.58 -2.74
N PRO A 434 20.18 12.61 -3.50
CA PRO A 434 19.61 12.87 -4.82
C PRO A 434 19.83 11.72 -5.80
N THR A 435 18.88 11.43 -6.68
CA THR A 435 18.99 10.34 -7.66
C THR A 435 20.19 10.49 -8.58
N ARG A 436 20.54 11.72 -8.97
CA ARG A 436 21.73 11.97 -9.81
C ARG A 436 23.04 11.52 -9.16
N GLU A 437 23.11 11.64 -7.84
CA GLU A 437 24.27 11.22 -7.04
C GLU A 437 24.34 9.70 -6.98
N LEU A 438 23.19 9.04 -6.82
CA LEU A 438 23.09 7.59 -6.91
C LEU A 438 23.45 7.06 -8.31
N VAL A 439 23.09 7.79 -9.38
CA VAL A 439 23.52 7.47 -10.75
C VAL A 439 25.03 7.61 -10.87
N ARG A 440 25.62 8.72 -10.39
CA ARG A 440 27.08 8.94 -10.41
C ARG A 440 27.85 7.83 -9.69
N GLU A 441 27.34 7.36 -8.56
CA GLU A 441 27.97 6.30 -7.77
C GLU A 441 27.70 4.87 -8.27
N GLY A 442 27.05 4.68 -9.43
CA GLY A 442 26.80 3.35 -9.96
C GLY A 442 25.61 2.62 -9.34
N ILE A 443 24.83 3.26 -8.46
CA ILE A 443 23.84 2.63 -7.59
C ILE A 443 22.48 2.49 -8.30
N VAL A 444 22.03 3.55 -8.96
CA VAL A 444 20.78 3.56 -9.73
C VAL A 444 21.06 3.25 -11.19
N SER A 445 20.20 2.47 -11.85
CA SER A 445 20.35 2.18 -13.28
C SER A 445 20.09 3.43 -14.12
N SER A 446 20.94 3.65 -15.13
CA SER A 446 20.81 4.77 -16.05
C SER A 446 20.95 4.24 -17.48
N PRO A 447 19.86 4.23 -18.27
CA PRO A 447 19.91 3.85 -19.67
C PRO A 447 20.85 4.75 -20.48
N LYS A 448 20.90 6.04 -20.14
CA LYS A 448 21.79 7.02 -20.80
C LYS A 448 23.26 6.65 -20.69
N ASN A 449 23.65 6.10 -19.53
CA ASN A 449 25.04 5.72 -19.25
C ASN A 449 25.29 4.21 -19.40
N ALA A 450 24.35 3.45 -19.98
CA ALA A 450 24.38 1.98 -20.03
C ALA A 450 24.65 1.30 -18.67
N GLN A 451 24.23 1.94 -17.58
CA GLN A 451 24.54 1.53 -16.22
C GLN A 451 23.43 0.63 -15.66
N LYS A 452 23.79 -0.58 -15.21
CA LYS A 452 22.83 -1.57 -14.67
C LYS A 452 22.30 -1.22 -13.27
N GLY A 453 23.06 -0.47 -12.47
CA GLY A 453 22.74 -0.18 -11.07
C GLY A 453 23.05 -1.34 -10.11
N LEU A 454 23.02 -1.05 -8.81
CA LEU A 454 23.19 -2.00 -7.72
C LEU A 454 21.86 -2.35 -7.07
N GLN A 455 21.80 -3.54 -6.47
CA GLN A 455 20.63 -3.99 -5.71
C GLN A 455 20.71 -3.68 -4.21
N THR A 456 21.92 -3.40 -3.71
CA THR A 456 22.20 -3.06 -2.32
C THR A 456 23.35 -2.07 -2.22
N ILE A 457 23.32 -1.26 -1.17
CA ILE A 457 24.41 -0.37 -0.76
C ILE A 457 24.62 -0.46 0.76
N THR A 458 25.73 0.08 1.24
CA THR A 458 26.03 0.21 2.67
C THR A 458 26.22 1.70 2.99
N LEU A 459 25.58 2.16 4.07
CA LEU A 459 25.67 3.52 4.59
C LEU A 459 26.19 3.49 6.03
N ASP A 460 26.77 4.60 6.49
CA ASP A 460 27.39 4.70 7.81
C ASP A 460 26.57 5.62 8.74
N PHE A 461 25.86 5.01 9.69
CA PHE A 461 25.05 5.68 10.68
C PHE A 461 25.79 5.91 12.01
N SER A 462 27.11 5.74 12.07
CA SER A 462 27.90 6.06 13.27
C SER A 462 28.08 7.57 13.44
N THR A 463 28.47 8.03 14.64
CA THR A 463 28.80 9.45 14.88
C THR A 463 30.16 9.88 14.30
N LYS A 464 30.89 8.97 13.64
CA LYS A 464 32.23 9.23 13.12
C LYS A 464 32.20 10.23 11.97
N ALA A 465 33.24 11.06 11.89
CA ALA A 465 33.43 11.98 10.79
C ALA A 465 33.73 11.24 9.47
N ALA A 466 33.36 11.85 8.34
CA ALA A 466 33.54 11.26 7.00
C ALA A 466 34.98 10.80 6.72
N GLU A 467 35.97 11.53 7.24
CA GLU A 467 37.40 11.26 7.06
C GLU A 467 37.84 9.94 7.72
N GLN A 468 37.14 9.53 8.79
CA GLN A 468 37.39 8.29 9.50
C GLN A 468 36.74 7.09 8.80
N CYS A 469 35.76 7.34 7.94
CA CYS A 469 35.06 6.32 7.16
C CYS A 469 35.88 6.00 5.91
N ARG A 470 36.47 4.81 5.82
CA ARG A 470 37.13 4.35 4.58
C ARG A 470 36.14 3.63 3.66
N GLY A 471 36.34 3.79 2.34
CA GLY A 471 35.66 3.00 1.32
C GLY A 471 34.41 3.64 0.72
N ARG A 472 33.61 2.85 0.00
CA ARG A 472 32.44 3.33 -0.77
C ARG A 472 31.38 4.08 0.06
N PRO A 473 31.06 3.71 1.31
CA PRO A 473 30.05 4.42 2.12
C PRO A 473 30.39 5.89 2.36
N SER A 474 31.69 6.23 2.48
CA SER A 474 32.16 7.60 2.75
C SER A 474 31.75 8.61 1.67
N ARG A 475 31.60 8.15 0.41
CA ARG A 475 31.24 8.99 -0.74
C ARG A 475 29.84 9.61 -0.63
N LEU A 476 28.97 8.96 0.14
CA LEU A 476 27.60 9.42 0.38
C LEU A 476 27.46 10.15 1.71
N HIS A 477 28.51 10.23 2.53
CA HIS A 477 28.45 10.80 3.88
C HIS A 477 28.03 12.27 3.90
N ARG A 478 28.31 13.04 2.84
CA ARG A 478 27.85 14.43 2.72
C ARG A 478 26.34 14.60 2.61
N TRP A 479 25.61 13.53 2.33
CA TRP A 479 24.14 13.51 2.25
C TRP A 479 23.49 13.06 3.57
N LYS A 480 24.30 12.89 4.62
CA LYS A 480 23.87 12.51 5.96
C LYS A 480 23.38 13.74 6.71
N ILE A 481 22.18 13.65 7.25
CA ILE A 481 21.51 14.66 8.07
C ILE A 481 21.56 14.17 9.51
N ASP A 482 22.09 15.01 10.40
CA ASP A 482 22.07 14.79 11.84
C ASP A 482 20.82 15.46 12.43
N THR A 483 19.92 14.68 13.02
CA THR A 483 18.65 15.12 13.60
C THR A 483 18.75 15.45 15.09
N PHE A 484 19.97 15.44 15.67
CA PHE A 484 20.19 15.90 17.04
C PHE A 484 19.77 17.37 17.22
N ASP A 485 20.03 18.21 16.21
CA ASP A 485 19.50 19.58 16.11
C ASP A 485 18.43 19.63 15.01
N LEU A 486 17.16 19.48 15.40
CA LEU A 486 16.04 19.40 14.46
C LEU A 486 15.87 20.66 13.59
N PRO A 487 15.96 21.89 14.11
CA PRO A 487 16.01 23.09 13.27
C PRO A 487 17.10 23.05 12.19
N LEU A 488 18.33 22.64 12.57
CA LEU A 488 19.44 22.54 11.63
C LEU A 488 19.18 21.45 10.57
N ALA A 489 18.67 20.30 10.98
CA ALA A 489 18.26 19.22 10.08
C ALA A 489 17.19 19.69 9.08
N GLY A 490 16.18 20.44 9.56
CA GLY A 490 15.14 21.04 8.74
C GLY A 490 15.70 22.01 7.69
N LYS A 491 16.69 22.84 8.08
CA LYS A 491 17.41 23.74 7.17
C LYS A 491 18.19 22.95 6.10
N GLN A 492 18.95 21.94 6.48
CA GLN A 492 19.70 21.09 5.54
C GLN A 492 18.78 20.40 4.52
N ILE A 493 17.61 19.90 4.97
CA ILE A 493 16.62 19.31 4.07
C ILE A 493 16.15 20.33 3.05
N ALA A 494 15.78 21.55 3.48
CA ALA A 494 15.35 22.61 2.58
C ALA A 494 16.44 23.01 1.58
N GLU A 495 17.69 23.08 2.01
CA GLU A 495 18.85 23.39 1.16
C GLU A 495 19.08 22.30 0.11
N VAL A 496 19.09 21.03 0.51
CA VAL A 496 19.24 19.89 -0.42
C VAL A 496 18.13 19.88 -1.46
N LEU A 497 16.87 20.08 -1.06
CA LEU A 497 15.72 20.14 -1.98
C LEU A 497 15.80 21.35 -2.93
N SER A 498 16.17 22.52 -2.43
CA SER A 498 16.27 23.75 -3.23
C SER A 498 17.43 23.70 -4.22
N PHE A 499 18.56 23.14 -3.79
CA PHE A 499 19.79 23.04 -4.58
C PHE A 499 19.60 22.16 -5.83
N GLU A 500 18.94 21.01 -5.67
CA GLU A 500 18.65 20.12 -6.80
C GLU A 500 17.79 20.83 -7.86
N ARG A 501 16.77 21.56 -7.40
CA ARG A 501 15.86 22.29 -8.28
C ARG A 501 16.54 23.44 -9.04
N GLY A 502 17.35 24.25 -8.35
CA GLY A 502 18.06 25.36 -8.98
C GLY A 502 18.98 24.93 -10.12
N ARG A 503 19.50 23.69 -10.04
CA ARG A 503 20.33 23.10 -11.09
C ARG A 503 19.52 22.61 -12.29
N GLU A 504 18.34 22.06 -12.06
CA GLU A 504 17.43 21.62 -13.15
C GLU A 504 16.85 22.80 -13.93
N ALA A 505 16.59 23.93 -13.24
CA ALA A 505 16.12 25.16 -13.88
C ALA A 505 17.19 25.85 -14.74
N GLY A 506 18.43 25.32 -14.79
CA GLY A 506 19.55 25.94 -15.52
C GLY A 506 19.96 27.32 -14.98
N SER A 507 19.37 27.75 -13.86
CA SER A 507 19.46 29.12 -13.37
C SER A 507 20.67 29.37 -12.48
N VAL A 508 21.38 28.32 -12.05
CA VAL A 508 22.58 28.46 -11.22
C VAL A 508 23.65 27.45 -11.67
N PRO A 509 24.73 27.88 -12.35
CA PRO A 509 25.88 27.00 -12.57
C PRO A 509 26.44 26.58 -11.21
N PHE A 510 26.82 25.31 -11.10
CA PHE A 510 27.43 24.77 -9.89
C PHE A 510 28.87 25.29 -9.77
N THR A 511 29.02 26.53 -9.33
CA THR A 511 30.34 27.11 -9.05
C THR A 511 30.94 26.42 -7.82
N LYS A 512 32.28 26.48 -7.75
CA LYS A 512 33.02 25.95 -6.61
C LYS A 512 32.60 26.64 -5.30
N GLU A 513 32.12 27.89 -5.34
CA GLU A 513 31.57 28.59 -4.16
C GLU A 513 30.25 27.98 -3.69
N ASN A 514 29.30 27.65 -4.58
CA ASN A 514 28.03 27.02 -4.18
C ASN A 514 28.26 25.67 -3.51
N ARG A 515 29.28 24.94 -3.97
CA ARG A 515 29.75 23.73 -3.33
C ARG A 515 30.35 24.00 -1.95
N GLN A 516 31.20 25.01 -1.82
CA GLN A 516 31.80 25.39 -0.53
C GLN A 516 30.75 25.92 0.44
N LEU A 517 29.72 26.62 -0.01
CA LEU A 517 28.61 27.09 0.83
C LEU A 517 27.74 25.93 1.32
N LEU A 518 27.47 24.93 0.47
CA LEU A 518 26.79 23.71 0.91
C LEU A 518 27.68 22.87 1.84
N GLU A 519 28.97 22.74 1.52
CA GLU A 519 29.96 22.03 2.36
C GLU A 519 30.25 22.78 3.68
N ALA A 520 30.09 24.11 3.73
CA ALA A 520 30.25 24.95 4.92
C ALA A 520 28.97 25.13 5.74
N SER A 521 27.78 25.01 5.13
CA SER A 521 26.48 24.99 5.82
C SER A 521 26.15 23.62 6.42
N MET A 522 26.73 22.56 5.87
CA MET A 522 26.80 21.26 6.51
C MET A 522 27.74 21.37 7.73
N PRO A 523 27.27 21.07 8.96
CA PRO A 523 28.06 21.23 10.16
C PRO A 523 29.29 20.33 10.07
N SER A 524 30.46 20.96 10.04
CA SER A 524 31.72 20.35 10.47
C SER A 524 31.69 20.26 12.00
N THR A 525 30.74 19.49 12.54
CA THR A 525 30.73 19.17 13.96
C THR A 525 31.89 18.23 14.25
N VAL A 526 32.93 18.83 14.82
CA VAL A 526 34.10 18.27 15.51
C VAL A 526 35.25 17.79 14.61
N ALA A 527 36.14 18.72 14.25
CA ALA A 527 37.58 18.47 14.15
C ALA A 527 38.38 19.79 14.23
N LYS A 528 38.74 20.21 15.44
CA LYS A 528 40.01 20.95 15.64
C LYS A 528 41.04 19.91 16.07
N HIS A 529 42.19 19.92 15.39
CA HIS A 529 43.33 18.99 15.47
C HIS A 529 43.29 17.80 14.51
N SER A 530 43.95 17.95 13.35
CA SER A 530 45.03 17.05 12.93
C SER A 530 45.63 17.57 11.62
N SER A 531 46.70 18.35 11.73
CA SER A 531 47.63 18.59 10.63
C SER A 531 48.66 17.46 10.60
N SER A 532 48.99 17.01 9.40
CA SER A 532 50.11 16.13 8.99
C SER A 532 49.84 14.63 8.88
N ILE A 533 49.63 14.14 7.64
CA ILE A 533 50.19 12.88 7.10
C ILE A 533 50.42 13.07 5.59
N PRO A 534 51.61 12.72 5.04
CA PRO A 534 51.94 12.92 3.62
C PRO A 534 51.40 11.83 2.70
N ALA A 535 51.20 12.21 1.44
CA ALA A 535 50.72 11.38 0.35
C ALA A 535 51.82 10.45 -0.20
N SER A 536 51.61 9.14 -0.13
CA SER A 536 52.21 8.19 -1.07
C SER A 536 51.31 6.96 -1.23
N GLY A 537 51.03 6.57 -2.47
CA GLY A 537 50.16 5.44 -2.76
C GLY A 537 49.92 5.26 -4.25
N GLN A 538 50.82 4.52 -4.90
CA GLN A 538 50.80 4.14 -6.31
C GLN A 538 49.46 3.51 -6.75
N ILE A 539 48.97 3.97 -7.90
CA ILE A 539 47.82 3.39 -8.62
C ILE A 539 48.29 2.13 -9.35
N ARG A 540 47.82 0.95 -8.93
CA ARG A 540 47.89 -0.28 -9.75
C ARG A 540 46.70 -0.30 -10.72
N LYS A 541 47.03 -0.31 -12.00
CA LYS A 541 46.13 -0.49 -13.16
C LYS A 541 45.62 -1.95 -13.14
N LEU A 542 44.30 -2.16 -13.01
CA LEU A 542 43.68 -3.48 -13.18
C LEU A 542 43.24 -3.64 -14.62
N THR A 543 43.77 -4.66 -15.27
CA THR A 543 43.50 -5.11 -16.64
C THR A 543 42.14 -5.81 -16.70
N THR A 544 41.26 -5.37 -17.61
CA THR A 544 39.97 -6.01 -17.91
C THR A 544 40.16 -7.18 -18.87
N ILE A 545 39.62 -8.36 -18.52
CA ILE A 545 39.46 -9.51 -19.42
C ILE A 545 38.10 -9.38 -20.11
N PRO A 546 38.00 -9.47 -21.45
CA PRO A 546 36.71 -9.46 -22.14
C PRO A 546 36.12 -10.88 -22.21
N SER A 547 34.89 -11.07 -21.76
CA SER A 547 34.08 -12.24 -22.10
C SER A 547 33.10 -11.88 -23.22
N GLN A 548 33.33 -12.47 -24.40
CA GLN A 548 32.37 -12.53 -25.49
C GLN A 548 31.22 -13.47 -25.11
N GLY A 549 30.00 -13.03 -25.36
CA GLY A 549 28.79 -13.85 -25.27
C GLY A 549 27.62 -13.13 -25.93
N GLN A 550 27.38 -13.44 -27.21
CA GLN A 550 26.20 -13.02 -27.96
C GLN A 550 24.93 -13.69 -27.39
N ILE A 551 23.86 -12.91 -27.21
CA ILE A 551 22.49 -13.41 -26.97
C ILE A 551 21.55 -12.61 -27.90
N PRO A 552 20.59 -13.26 -28.58
CA PRO A 552 19.86 -12.67 -29.69
C PRO A 552 18.72 -11.74 -29.24
N SER A 553 18.57 -10.65 -29.98
CA SER A 553 17.51 -9.64 -29.84
C SER A 553 16.21 -10.11 -30.49
N ASN A 554 15.16 -10.25 -29.68
CA ASN A 554 13.80 -10.20 -30.20
C ASN A 554 12.90 -9.52 -29.16
N THR A 555 12.64 -8.23 -29.34
CA THR A 555 11.65 -7.47 -28.56
C THR A 555 10.64 -6.85 -29.50
N GLN A 556 9.43 -7.40 -29.47
CA GLN A 556 8.23 -6.83 -30.09
C GLN A 556 7.81 -5.54 -29.37
N THR A 557 7.27 -4.66 -30.19
CA THR A 557 6.73 -3.33 -29.93
C THR A 557 5.69 -3.31 -28.80
N VAL A 558 5.94 -2.46 -27.80
CA VAL A 558 4.93 -1.99 -26.84
C VAL A 558 4.51 -0.58 -27.25
N GLU A 559 3.21 -0.40 -27.53
CA GLU A 559 2.61 0.89 -27.84
C GLU A 559 2.95 1.94 -26.78
N LYS A 560 3.77 2.91 -27.16
CA LYS A 560 3.96 4.15 -26.41
C LYS A 560 2.72 5.02 -26.63
N ARG A 561 1.99 5.38 -25.56
CA ARG A 561 1.20 6.61 -25.61
C ARG A 561 2.20 7.76 -25.84
N SER A 562 2.12 8.40 -27.00
CA SER A 562 3.01 9.48 -27.38
C SER A 562 2.75 10.72 -26.52
N HIS A 563 3.81 11.52 -26.30
CA HIS A 563 3.75 12.85 -25.68
C HIS A 563 2.60 13.71 -26.25
N HIS A 564 2.32 13.52 -27.53
CA HIS A 564 1.22 14.13 -28.28
C HIS A 564 -0.18 13.94 -27.64
N SER A 565 -0.47 12.78 -27.06
CA SER A 565 -1.79 12.52 -26.43
C SER A 565 -2.02 13.38 -25.18
N TRP A 566 -0.96 13.65 -24.42
CA TRP A 566 -1.01 14.52 -23.24
C TRP A 566 -1.18 16.00 -23.60
N GLU A 567 -0.53 16.46 -24.68
CA GLU A 567 -0.66 17.84 -25.16
C GLU A 567 -2.06 18.13 -25.70
N ILE A 568 -2.68 17.15 -26.38
CA ILE A 568 -4.07 17.27 -26.86
C ILE A 568 -5.04 17.44 -25.68
N GLU A 569 -4.89 16.63 -24.63
CA GLU A 569 -5.76 16.70 -23.46
C GLU A 569 -5.62 18.03 -22.71
N ARG A 570 -4.37 18.51 -22.54
CA ARG A 570 -4.08 19.82 -21.94
C ARG A 570 -4.65 20.99 -22.76
N THR A 571 -4.60 20.89 -24.08
CA THR A 571 -5.15 21.90 -25.00
C THR A 571 -6.68 21.91 -24.93
N ALA A 572 -7.32 20.74 -24.91
CA ALA A 572 -8.77 20.61 -24.80
C ALA A 572 -9.31 21.20 -23.48
N VAL A 573 -8.65 20.91 -22.34
CA VAL A 573 -9.02 21.51 -21.04
C VAL A 573 -8.85 23.03 -21.04
N SER A 574 -7.80 23.53 -21.69
CA SER A 574 -7.56 24.99 -21.78
C SER A 574 -8.62 25.69 -22.64
N LEU A 575 -9.03 25.09 -23.75
CA LEU A 575 -10.13 25.60 -24.60
C LEU A 575 -11.48 25.56 -23.89
N LEU A 576 -11.74 24.51 -23.11
CA LEU A 576 -12.96 24.42 -22.29
C LEU A 576 -13.01 25.54 -21.25
N ARG A 577 -11.90 25.82 -20.56
CA ARG A 577 -11.81 26.96 -19.62
C ARG A 577 -12.08 28.30 -20.29
N ALA A 578 -11.48 28.52 -21.47
CA ALA A 578 -11.68 29.76 -22.22
C ALA A 578 -13.16 29.92 -22.64
N SER A 579 -13.78 28.84 -23.09
CA SER A 579 -15.19 28.83 -23.51
C SER A 579 -16.14 29.10 -22.34
N LEU A 580 -15.89 28.49 -21.17
CA LEU A 580 -16.68 28.71 -19.96
C LEU A 580 -16.55 30.16 -19.45
N ARG A 581 -15.37 30.79 -19.58
CA ARG A 581 -15.19 32.21 -19.21
C ARG A 581 -15.85 33.18 -20.18
N ALA A 582 -15.93 32.81 -21.46
CA ALA A 582 -16.52 33.65 -22.50
C ALA A 582 -18.06 33.60 -22.52
N ALA A 583 -18.67 32.49 -22.09
CA ALA A 583 -20.12 32.35 -22.05
C ALA A 583 -20.74 33.18 -20.91
N GLU A 584 -21.60 34.15 -21.23
CA GLU A 584 -22.19 35.08 -20.26
C GLU A 584 -22.95 34.40 -19.11
N GLY A 585 -23.56 33.23 -19.37
CA GLY A 585 -24.25 32.43 -18.36
C GLY A 585 -23.36 31.67 -17.36
N PHE A 586 -22.04 31.74 -17.51
CA PHE A 586 -21.06 31.04 -16.67
C PHE A 586 -20.10 32.01 -15.95
N ARG A 587 -20.36 33.32 -16.01
CA ARG A 587 -19.67 34.30 -15.17
C ARG A 587 -20.03 34.03 -13.70
N GLY A 588 -19.00 33.84 -12.87
CA GLY A 588 -19.19 33.51 -11.45
C GLY A 588 -19.10 32.02 -11.15
N LEU A 589 -18.38 31.22 -11.95
CA LEU A 589 -17.92 29.90 -11.53
C LEU A 589 -16.44 29.95 -11.09
N GLU A 590 -16.12 29.27 -9.99
CA GLU A 590 -14.76 29.03 -9.53
C GLU A 590 -14.33 27.58 -9.75
N GLU A 591 -13.01 27.39 -9.92
CA GLU A 591 -12.35 26.07 -9.97
C GLU A 591 -11.78 25.73 -8.59
N PRO A 592 -11.64 24.44 -8.24
CA PRO A 592 -11.00 24.06 -6.99
C PRO A 592 -9.55 24.54 -6.99
N SER A 593 -9.10 25.05 -5.84
CA SER A 593 -7.70 25.46 -5.63
C SER A 593 -6.71 24.29 -5.76
N VAL A 594 -7.22 23.07 -5.60
CA VAL A 594 -6.50 21.82 -5.85
C VAL A 594 -6.94 21.27 -7.21
N PRO A 595 -6.02 21.03 -8.16
CA PRO A 595 -6.39 20.45 -9.44
C PRO A 595 -7.01 19.06 -9.25
N LEU A 596 -8.01 18.74 -10.07
CA LEU A 596 -8.60 17.40 -10.08
C LEU A 596 -7.50 16.35 -10.24
N PRO A 597 -7.59 15.22 -9.52
CA PRO A 597 -6.63 14.15 -9.68
C PRO A 597 -6.66 13.68 -11.15
N PRO A 598 -5.52 13.23 -11.72
CA PRO A 598 -5.40 12.82 -13.13
C PRO A 598 -6.27 11.61 -13.53
N PHE A 599 -7.18 11.17 -12.66
CA PHE A 599 -8.10 10.05 -12.84
C PHE A 599 -9.56 10.42 -12.48
N ALA A 600 -9.86 11.70 -12.26
CA ALA A 600 -11.23 12.15 -12.14
C ALA A 600 -12.00 11.79 -13.43
N ARG A 601 -13.26 11.37 -13.32
CA ARG A 601 -14.13 11.11 -14.48
C ARG A 601 -14.52 12.38 -15.23
N ALA A 602 -14.08 13.54 -14.74
CA ALA A 602 -14.32 14.86 -15.26
C ALA A 602 -12.98 15.50 -15.63
N ASP A 603 -12.99 16.28 -16.70
CA ASP A 603 -11.82 17.04 -17.16
C ASP A 603 -11.68 18.38 -16.41
N LEU A 604 -12.77 18.86 -15.81
CA LEU A 604 -12.85 20.06 -14.99
C LEU A 604 -13.91 19.88 -13.88
N ALA A 605 -13.76 20.60 -12.76
CA ALA A 605 -14.80 20.73 -11.75
C ALA A 605 -15.01 22.23 -11.49
N VAL A 606 -16.26 22.65 -11.41
CA VAL A 606 -16.64 24.06 -11.23
C VAL A 606 -17.78 24.19 -10.24
N ARG A 607 -17.86 25.32 -9.52
CA ARG A 607 -19.02 25.66 -8.68
C ARG A 607 -19.30 27.17 -8.72
N PRO A 608 -20.52 27.63 -8.38
CA PRO A 608 -20.79 29.06 -8.25
C PRO A 608 -19.90 29.74 -7.19
N VAL A 609 -19.35 30.90 -7.53
CA VAL A 609 -18.58 31.77 -6.64
C VAL A 609 -19.48 32.18 -5.48
N GLY A 610 -18.97 31.99 -4.25
CA GLY A 610 -19.73 32.27 -3.03
C GLY A 610 -20.66 31.13 -2.57
N CYS A 611 -20.69 29.99 -3.26
CA CYS A 611 -21.38 28.81 -2.75
C CYS A 611 -20.65 28.27 -1.51
N SER A 612 -21.31 28.29 -0.36
CA SER A 612 -20.78 27.78 0.91
C SER A 612 -20.73 26.25 0.97
N GLU A 613 -21.45 25.58 0.08
CA GLU A 613 -21.48 24.12 0.00
C GLU A 613 -20.33 23.60 -0.87
N ASP A 614 -19.70 22.49 -0.44
CA ASP A 614 -18.61 21.84 -1.16
C ASP A 614 -19.12 20.97 -2.32
N LEU A 615 -20.07 21.50 -3.09
CA LEU A 615 -20.71 20.82 -4.22
C LEU A 615 -20.07 21.29 -5.53
N TRP A 616 -19.24 20.41 -6.10
CA TRP A 616 -18.55 20.65 -7.36
C TRP A 616 -19.26 19.95 -8.52
N LEU A 617 -19.55 20.69 -9.59
CA LEU A 617 -20.11 20.15 -10.82
C LEU A 617 -18.98 19.58 -11.70
N PRO A 618 -18.96 18.26 -11.96
CA PRO A 618 -18.00 17.66 -12.88
C PRO A 618 -18.34 18.02 -14.34
N VAL A 619 -17.37 18.55 -15.08
CA VAL A 619 -17.49 18.85 -16.51
C VAL A 619 -16.56 17.94 -17.30
N GLN A 620 -17.10 17.23 -18.28
CA GLN A 620 -16.34 16.31 -19.13
C GLN A 620 -16.32 16.79 -20.58
N ALA A 621 -15.13 16.95 -21.15
CA ALA A 621 -14.91 17.19 -22.56
C ALA A 621 -15.12 15.88 -23.33
N ARG A 622 -16.25 15.75 -24.03
CA ARG A 622 -16.47 14.59 -24.91
C ARG A 622 -15.51 14.65 -26.11
N LYS A 623 -14.65 13.63 -26.26
CA LYS A 623 -13.66 13.45 -27.35
C LYS A 623 -14.25 13.28 -28.78
N ARG A 624 -15.48 13.71 -29.05
CA ARG A 624 -16.09 13.69 -30.39
C ARG A 624 -16.51 15.10 -30.80
N LEU A 625 -15.55 15.91 -31.20
CA LEU A 625 -15.80 17.07 -32.03
C LEU A 625 -14.83 17.02 -33.20
N THR A 626 -15.34 16.62 -34.37
CA THR A 626 -14.68 16.89 -35.64
C THR A 626 -14.69 18.41 -35.87
N PRO A 627 -13.67 19.02 -36.51
CA PRO A 627 -13.45 20.47 -36.51
C PRO A 627 -14.50 21.33 -37.24
N GLN A 628 -15.63 20.77 -37.71
CA GLN A 628 -16.54 21.44 -38.64
C GLN A 628 -17.92 21.81 -38.09
N VAL A 629 -18.25 21.58 -36.81
CA VAL A 629 -19.59 21.91 -36.30
C VAL A 629 -19.50 22.62 -34.95
N LEU A 630 -19.10 23.89 -34.96
CA LEU A 630 -19.10 24.77 -33.77
C LEU A 630 -20.24 25.82 -33.72
N PRO A 631 -20.92 26.28 -34.81
CA PRO A 631 -21.92 27.35 -34.63
C PRO A 631 -23.30 26.89 -34.15
N THR A 632 -23.67 25.61 -34.28
CA THR A 632 -25.10 25.24 -34.22
C THR A 632 -25.60 24.78 -32.85
N TYR A 633 -24.72 24.37 -31.92
CA TYR A 633 -25.14 23.72 -30.67
C TYR A 633 -25.34 24.65 -29.47
N LEU A 634 -25.02 25.94 -29.57
CA LEU A 634 -25.16 26.90 -28.46
C LEU A 634 -26.52 27.63 -28.39
N ARG A 635 -27.46 27.34 -29.32
CA ARG A 635 -28.79 27.97 -29.31
C ARG A 635 -29.88 27.22 -28.52
N ALA A 636 -29.61 25.99 -28.04
CA ALA A 636 -30.64 25.11 -27.48
C ALA A 636 -30.70 25.04 -25.94
N LEU A 637 -29.94 25.87 -25.22
CA LEU A 637 -30.02 25.95 -23.75
C LEU A 637 -30.34 27.39 -23.33
N THR A 638 -31.59 27.80 -23.55
CA THR A 638 -32.21 28.91 -22.84
C THR A 638 -33.26 28.35 -21.87
N PRO A 639 -33.34 28.84 -20.63
CA PRO A 639 -34.29 28.32 -19.64
C PRO A 639 -35.71 28.80 -19.95
N ASN A 640 -36.65 27.86 -20.05
CA ASN A 640 -38.08 28.16 -20.14
C ASN A 640 -38.56 28.84 -18.84
N ARG A 641 -39.35 29.91 -19.04
CA ARG A 641 -40.02 30.72 -18.03
C ARG A 641 -40.75 29.89 -16.97
N CYS A 642 -40.58 30.28 -15.71
CA CYS A 642 -41.52 30.00 -14.63
C CYS A 642 -42.93 30.44 -15.03
N ARG A 643 -43.90 29.52 -14.99
CA ARG A 643 -45.33 29.84 -14.92
C ARG A 643 -45.79 29.66 -13.48
N GLU A 644 -46.31 30.74 -12.94
CA GLU A 644 -47.10 30.79 -11.71
C GLU A 644 -48.34 29.90 -11.84
N ASN A 645 -48.58 29.02 -10.86
CA ASN A 645 -49.89 28.43 -10.63
C ASN A 645 -50.63 29.31 -9.62
N LYS A 646 -51.69 29.99 -10.07
CA LYS A 646 -52.80 30.48 -9.24
C LYS A 646 -54.01 29.57 -9.49
N GLN A 647 -54.56 29.05 -8.38
CA GLN A 647 -55.96 28.64 -8.10
C GLN A 647 -56.85 28.16 -9.26
N ILE A 648 -57.38 26.93 -9.19
CA ILE A 648 -58.63 26.55 -8.48
C ILE A 648 -58.39 25.22 -7.78
#